data_AF-A0A2S6G035-F1
#
_entry.id   AF-A0A2S6G035-F1
#
_cell.length_a   1.000
_cell.length_b   1.000
_cell.length_c   1.000
_cell.angle_alpha   90.00
_cell.angle_beta   90.00
_cell.angle_gamma   90.00
#
_symmetry.space_group_name_H-M   'P 1'
#
loop_
_entity.id
_entity.type
_entity.pdbx_description
1 polymer ?
#
loop_
_entity_poly.entity_id
_entity_poly.type
_entity_poly.pdbx_seq_one_letter_code
_entity_poly.pdbx_strand_id
1 'polypeptide(L)'
;MSLNKKQGSALLSVIMVFAILLTIGGAVMSLALSDFKLRINESKRVQNLYNSDSGLDEAYGIIGTIVEDGIIKGNSDVKIYLDYLNGYKGEKGLLEIERDKFNNKKEYDKSYINSDGSVNQNYIVEKQGGIFKNSYKEYVGKKLLSYVDTDEGYILNKDNISPKVKIITPREEINFKIDKALEKESLNLNLQSSFSTLIKEGNETKESNVRKVAAKFKLGVPDYNNPYSVETTMVTVQKNNILEKAMVADKDIINAGKLDVEGSIYSLSNGTNGKGIELNGVNSYVNISKGNLVSLGDIRIKAPYSTISVGGDSNVYTGSLAIDNEGNGSIIDVKGLVYANNDLALGGTKSKINIEKGFYGVNDIPKTMEDSKNEAKAEKNSSSILVNASDIGNGSEITIKNEAILMGTAYLKTNPYYQTGESVGVKGNYRAYASPLEKNGSLKKDNIVFEYQSPLQLATRFKNNSELNFNDKNNYFMAYIDEYSGKNMILNGISLPENTISVGAKISNGKAKKGDYTADNNTRISKVKKEYESIAKEITKVSDYIDFSKVGEGKKNIIDTNSETEVFYVSSSLRPITISSSNIGANNIRLKGGKGSGIIITKGDIEIKGDIDFQGLIITDGNITIKDSGNKHIVYDSKDVKYNVAKNYNYLKGILKNNDNNYTEKIEVDASYVIDENIKNNTRDSLVTTSNWKIIK
;
A
#
# COMPACT_ATOMS: atom_id res chain seq x y z
N MET A 1 145.25 -22.44 24.77
CA MET A 1 144.71 -21.13 24.32
C MET A 1 143.60 -21.39 23.30
N SER A 2 142.37 -21.63 23.75
CA SER A 2 141.21 -21.92 22.89
C SER A 2 139.96 -21.77 23.74
N LEU A 3 139.28 -20.61 23.70
CA LEU A 3 137.94 -20.39 24.27
C LEU A 3 137.22 -19.12 23.77
N ASN A 4 137.89 -18.15 23.09
CA ASN A 4 137.28 -16.85 22.75
C ASN A 4 136.61 -16.72 21.36
N LYS A 5 136.35 -17.81 20.61
CA LYS A 5 135.73 -17.72 19.26
C LYS A 5 134.22 -17.92 19.19
N LYS A 6 133.51 -18.09 20.31
CA LYS A 6 132.05 -18.44 20.32
C LYS A 6 131.08 -17.33 20.76
N GLN A 7 131.53 -16.12 21.12
CA GLN A 7 130.66 -15.06 21.66
C GLN A 7 130.01 -14.14 20.60
N GLY A 8 130.65 -13.93 19.44
CA GLY A 8 130.10 -13.06 18.37
C GLY A 8 128.93 -13.67 17.58
N SER A 9 128.94 -15.00 17.35
CA SER A 9 127.82 -15.66 16.65
C SER A 9 126.57 -15.77 17.53
N ALA A 10 126.74 -15.77 18.87
CA ALA A 10 125.64 -15.76 19.81
C ALA A 10 124.87 -14.42 19.77
N LEU A 11 125.57 -13.28 19.71
CA LEU A 11 124.95 -11.95 19.60
C LEU A 11 124.21 -11.76 18.27
N LEU A 12 124.82 -12.18 17.15
CA LEU A 12 124.19 -12.15 15.83
C LEU A 12 122.94 -13.03 15.76
N SER A 13 122.98 -14.22 16.39
CA SER A 13 121.81 -15.10 16.50
C SER A 13 120.70 -14.46 17.32
N VAL A 14 121.01 -13.77 18.43
CA VAL A 14 120.02 -13.05 19.26
C VAL A 14 119.37 -11.92 18.47
N ILE A 15 120.14 -11.10 17.76
CA ILE A 15 119.59 -9.99 16.94
C ILE A 15 118.71 -10.54 15.81
N MET A 16 119.13 -11.62 15.15
CA MET A 16 118.35 -12.27 14.09
C MET A 16 117.04 -12.85 14.64
N VAL A 17 117.08 -13.51 15.80
CA VAL A 17 115.89 -14.00 16.51
C VAL A 17 114.97 -12.84 16.91
N PHE A 18 115.50 -11.73 17.41
CA PHE A 18 114.71 -10.53 17.75
C PHE A 18 114.09 -9.86 16.51
N ALA A 19 114.82 -9.76 15.41
CA ALA A 19 114.29 -9.21 14.15
C ALA A 19 113.15 -10.10 13.61
N ILE A 20 113.31 -11.43 13.67
CA ILE A 20 112.27 -12.40 13.32
C ILE A 20 111.07 -12.25 14.26
N LEU A 21 111.27 -12.16 15.58
CA LEU A 21 110.20 -11.96 16.57
C LEU A 21 109.46 -10.62 16.40
N LEU A 22 110.15 -9.53 16.08
CA LEU A 22 109.53 -8.23 15.82
C LEU A 22 108.73 -8.22 14.51
N THR A 23 109.26 -8.87 13.46
CA THR A 23 108.56 -8.96 12.17
C THR A 23 107.34 -9.86 12.28
N ILE A 24 107.45 -11.01 12.96
CA ILE A 24 106.33 -11.92 13.24
C ILE A 24 105.32 -11.24 14.18
N GLY A 25 105.78 -10.62 15.26
CA GLY A 25 104.93 -9.92 16.22
C GLY A 25 104.18 -8.74 15.59
N GLY A 26 104.86 -7.93 14.77
CA GLY A 26 104.26 -6.84 14.01
C GLY A 26 103.25 -7.33 12.95
N ALA A 27 103.55 -8.44 12.27
CA ALA A 27 102.63 -9.07 11.34
C ALA A 27 101.37 -9.61 12.04
N VAL A 28 101.52 -10.30 13.18
CA VAL A 28 100.40 -10.81 13.99
C VAL A 28 99.54 -9.66 14.53
N MET A 29 100.16 -8.58 15.03
CA MET A 29 99.44 -7.41 15.51
C MET A 29 98.69 -6.67 14.39
N SER A 30 99.30 -6.55 13.20
CA SER A 30 98.67 -5.93 12.04
C SER A 30 97.49 -6.77 11.53
N LEU A 31 97.62 -8.10 11.52
CA LEU A 31 96.52 -9.03 11.23
C LEU A 31 95.40 -8.91 12.27
N ALA A 32 95.73 -8.82 13.56
CA ALA A 32 94.75 -8.65 14.63
C ALA A 32 94.01 -7.30 14.55
N LEU A 33 94.71 -6.20 14.26
CA LEU A 33 94.10 -4.88 14.04
C LEU A 33 93.24 -4.84 12.79
N SER A 34 93.67 -5.54 11.72
CA SER A 34 92.88 -5.70 10.50
C SER A 34 91.61 -6.51 10.76
N ASP A 35 91.71 -7.66 11.44
CA ASP A 35 90.56 -8.48 11.83
C ASP A 35 89.59 -7.71 12.74
N PHE A 36 90.11 -6.94 13.71
CA PHE A 36 89.30 -6.09 14.57
C PHE A 36 88.54 -5.00 13.77
N LYS A 37 89.23 -4.31 12.84
CA LYS A 37 88.59 -3.33 11.95
C LYS A 37 87.54 -3.98 11.04
N LEU A 38 87.84 -5.15 10.48
CA LEU A 38 86.90 -5.93 9.68
C LEU A 38 85.66 -6.32 10.49
N ARG A 39 85.83 -6.81 11.73
CA ARG A 39 84.72 -7.14 12.63
C ARG A 39 83.86 -5.94 13.01
N ILE A 40 84.47 -4.79 13.31
CA ILE A 40 83.71 -3.55 13.58
C ILE A 40 82.92 -3.12 12.34
N ASN A 41 83.55 -3.19 11.17
CA ASN A 41 82.90 -2.81 9.92
C ASN A 41 81.72 -3.75 9.61
N GLU A 42 81.93 -5.06 9.78
CA GLU A 42 80.89 -6.08 9.68
C GLU A 42 79.75 -5.87 10.68
N SER A 43 80.07 -5.56 11.93
CA SER A 43 79.07 -5.26 12.98
C SER A 43 78.22 -4.03 12.61
N LYS A 44 78.85 -2.93 12.18
CA LYS A 44 78.13 -1.73 11.70
C LYS A 44 77.28 -2.03 10.47
N ARG A 45 77.76 -2.89 9.58
CA ARG A 45 77.08 -3.31 8.36
C ARG A 45 75.83 -4.16 8.66
N VAL A 46 75.89 -5.00 9.68
CA VAL A 46 74.75 -5.76 10.21
C VAL A 46 73.78 -4.84 10.95
N GLN A 47 74.29 -3.92 11.77
CA GLN A 47 73.47 -2.92 12.48
C GLN A 47 72.67 -2.04 11.49
N ASN A 48 73.31 -1.53 10.44
CA ASN A 48 72.63 -0.74 9.41
C ASN A 48 71.58 -1.55 8.65
N LEU A 49 71.78 -2.87 8.50
CA LEU A 49 70.78 -3.75 7.90
C LEU A 49 69.54 -3.86 8.80
N TYR A 50 69.72 -4.10 10.11
CA TYR A 50 68.61 -4.13 11.08
C TYR A 50 67.87 -2.78 11.18
N ASN A 51 68.59 -1.66 11.14
CA ASN A 51 67.95 -0.34 11.13
C ASN A 51 67.17 -0.09 9.83
N SER A 52 67.68 -0.55 8.68
CA SER A 52 66.94 -0.49 7.42
C SER A 52 65.68 -1.36 7.49
N ASP A 53 65.76 -2.54 8.08
CA ASP A 53 64.62 -3.44 8.28
C ASP A 53 63.56 -2.81 9.20
N SER A 54 63.98 -2.26 10.34
CA SER A 54 63.11 -1.50 11.26
C SER A 54 62.41 -0.32 10.59
N GLY A 55 63.00 0.28 9.54
CA GLY A 55 62.32 1.30 8.74
C GLY A 55 61.09 0.76 8.00
N LEU A 56 61.15 -0.47 7.48
CA LEU A 56 59.97 -1.12 6.87
C LEU A 56 58.88 -1.40 7.92
N ASP A 57 59.25 -1.71 9.16
CA ASP A 57 58.31 -1.88 10.27
C ASP A 57 57.64 -0.55 10.68
N GLU A 58 58.40 0.55 10.72
CA GLU A 58 57.82 1.89 10.98
C GLU A 58 56.90 2.32 9.82
N ALA A 59 57.27 2.01 8.57
CA ALA A 59 56.40 2.24 7.42
C ALA A 59 55.14 1.37 7.44
N TYR A 60 55.21 0.13 7.94
CA TYR A 60 54.03 -0.69 8.24
C TYR A 60 53.11 0.01 9.27
N GLY A 61 53.70 0.70 10.26
CA GLY A 61 53.08 1.67 11.16
C GLY A 61 52.22 2.70 10.43
N ILE A 62 52.89 3.50 9.61
CA ILE A 62 52.30 4.65 8.92
C ILE A 62 51.23 4.21 7.93
N ILE A 63 51.47 3.13 7.17
CA ILE A 63 50.48 2.56 6.25
C ILE A 63 49.26 2.05 7.01
N GLY A 64 49.46 1.43 8.18
CA GLY A 64 48.36 1.06 9.07
C GLY A 64 47.47 2.23 9.42
N THR A 65 48.04 3.38 9.82
CA THR A 65 47.29 4.60 10.11
C THR A 65 46.56 5.15 8.88
N ILE A 66 47.16 5.10 7.68
CA ILE A 66 46.49 5.54 6.44
C ILE A 66 45.27 4.66 6.14
N VAL A 67 45.37 3.35 6.38
CA VAL A 67 44.26 2.40 6.22
C VAL A 67 43.16 2.68 7.25
N GLU A 68 43.51 2.91 8.52
CA GLU A 68 42.57 3.28 9.59
C GLU A 68 41.81 4.57 9.24
N ASP A 69 42.52 5.62 8.81
CA ASP A 69 41.90 6.86 8.35
C ASP A 69 40.98 6.66 7.14
N GLY A 70 41.36 5.77 6.21
CA GLY A 70 40.54 5.41 5.06
C GLY A 70 39.23 4.74 5.47
N ILE A 71 39.25 3.90 6.51
CA ILE A 71 38.05 3.26 7.07
C ILE A 71 37.15 4.33 7.71
N ILE A 72 37.74 5.25 8.49
CA ILE A 72 37.02 6.38 9.10
C ILE A 72 36.33 7.21 8.02
N LYS A 73 37.04 7.52 6.93
CA LYS A 73 36.49 8.29 5.81
C LYS A 73 35.35 7.54 5.10
N GLY A 74 35.53 6.24 4.82
CA GLY A 74 34.48 5.41 4.24
C GLY A 74 33.20 5.36 5.10
N ASN A 75 33.36 5.19 6.42
CA ASN A 75 32.24 5.20 7.37
C ASN A 75 31.53 6.56 7.40
N SER A 76 32.29 7.65 7.37
CA SER A 76 31.74 9.01 7.32
C SER A 76 30.87 9.25 6.08
N ASP A 77 31.28 8.76 4.91
CA ASP A 77 30.52 8.97 3.68
C ASP A 77 29.26 8.11 3.62
N VAL A 78 29.29 6.91 4.20
CA VAL A 78 28.07 6.10 4.40
C VAL A 78 27.10 6.82 5.34
N LYS A 79 27.59 7.45 6.42
CA LYS A 79 26.75 8.24 7.32
C LYS A 79 26.04 9.38 6.58
N ILE A 80 26.76 10.13 5.74
CA ILE A 80 26.18 11.19 4.90
C ILE A 80 25.07 10.63 3.98
N TYR A 81 25.29 9.46 3.39
CA TYR A 81 24.28 8.81 2.56
C TYR A 81 23.02 8.44 3.35
N LEU A 82 23.16 7.93 4.57
CA LEU A 82 22.01 7.62 5.43
C LEU A 82 21.26 8.87 5.88
N ASP A 83 21.98 9.95 6.21
CA ASP A 83 21.36 11.24 6.52
C ASP A 83 20.53 11.76 5.32
N TYR A 84 20.99 11.53 4.10
CA TYR A 84 20.23 11.84 2.87
C TYR A 84 19.00 10.93 2.69
N LEU A 85 19.10 9.63 3.00
CA LEU A 85 17.97 8.70 2.92
C LEU A 85 16.87 9.01 3.93
N ASN A 86 17.26 9.28 5.18
CA ASN A 86 16.34 9.50 6.30
C ASN A 86 15.85 10.96 6.37
N GLY A 87 16.62 11.90 5.83
CA GLY A 87 16.39 13.33 6.01
C GLY A 87 17.17 13.88 7.20
N TYR A 88 17.54 15.16 7.14
CA TYR A 88 18.36 15.82 8.16
C TYR A 88 17.65 17.08 8.68
N LYS A 89 17.66 17.26 10.01
CA LYS A 89 17.10 18.46 10.69
C LYS A 89 15.66 18.84 10.30
N GLY A 90 14.79 17.84 10.13
CA GLY A 90 13.36 18.05 9.90
C GLY A 90 12.95 18.20 8.43
N GLU A 91 13.87 17.99 7.49
CA GLU A 91 13.56 17.82 6.08
C GLU A 91 13.22 16.36 5.76
N LYS A 92 12.32 16.14 4.80
CA LYS A 92 11.95 14.79 4.33
C LYS A 92 13.13 14.11 3.66
N GLY A 93 13.44 12.89 4.09
CA GLY A 93 14.43 12.03 3.43
C GLY A 93 13.94 11.43 2.12
N LEU A 94 14.86 10.89 1.32
CA LEU A 94 14.52 10.20 0.06
C LEU A 94 13.52 9.06 0.27
N LEU A 95 13.65 8.28 1.37
CA LEU A 95 12.75 7.15 1.64
C LEU A 95 11.30 7.59 1.83
N GLU A 96 11.09 8.70 2.56
CA GLU A 96 9.76 9.28 2.76
C GLU A 96 9.20 9.79 1.42
N ILE A 97 10.02 10.47 0.62
CA ILE A 97 9.62 11.01 -0.68
C ILE A 97 9.20 9.90 -1.66
N GLU A 98 9.97 8.82 -1.77
CA GLU A 98 9.65 7.72 -2.68
C GLU A 98 8.44 6.91 -2.20
N ARG A 99 8.26 6.77 -0.88
CA ARG A 99 7.05 6.16 -0.30
C ARG A 99 5.80 7.00 -0.55
N ASP A 100 5.89 8.32 -0.42
CA ASP A 100 4.81 9.23 -0.76
C ASP A 100 4.43 9.11 -2.24
N LYS A 101 5.40 8.92 -3.14
CA LYS A 101 5.12 8.66 -4.56
C LYS A 101 4.41 7.32 -4.76
N PHE A 102 4.87 6.25 -4.11
CA PHE A 102 4.25 4.92 -4.17
C PHE A 102 2.78 4.95 -3.74
N ASN A 103 2.49 5.53 -2.57
CA ASN A 103 1.13 5.65 -2.06
C ASN A 103 0.25 6.48 -3.02
N ASN A 104 0.78 7.58 -3.56
CA ASN A 104 0.04 8.41 -4.51
C ASN A 104 -0.01 7.84 -5.94
N LYS A 105 0.35 6.55 -6.16
CA LYS A 105 0.39 5.87 -7.48
C LYS A 105 1.19 6.63 -8.54
N LYS A 106 2.18 7.39 -8.11
CA LYS A 106 3.14 8.07 -8.98
C LYS A 106 4.30 7.14 -9.28
N GLU A 107 5.05 7.44 -10.32
CA GLU A 107 6.31 6.77 -10.59
C GLU A 107 7.28 7.00 -9.43
N TYR A 108 7.78 5.91 -8.88
CA TYR A 108 8.67 5.87 -7.72
C TYR A 108 9.85 4.93 -7.99
N ASP A 109 10.94 5.12 -7.27
CA ASP A 109 12.13 4.31 -7.43
C ASP A 109 12.00 2.95 -6.71
N LYS A 110 11.79 1.90 -7.50
CA LYS A 110 11.68 0.50 -7.03
C LYS A 110 12.97 -0.05 -6.43
N SER A 111 14.11 0.61 -6.63
CA SER A 111 15.33 0.26 -5.92
C SER A 111 15.25 0.59 -4.44
N TYR A 112 14.48 1.62 -4.04
CA TYR A 112 14.33 2.01 -2.64
C TYR A 112 13.05 1.48 -2.00
N ILE A 113 11.94 1.37 -2.74
CA ILE A 113 10.64 0.93 -2.22
C ILE A 113 10.18 -0.34 -2.97
N ASN A 114 9.80 -1.38 -2.24
CA ASN A 114 9.26 -2.62 -2.80
C ASN A 114 7.82 -2.41 -3.33
N SER A 115 7.29 -3.37 -4.09
CA SER A 115 5.92 -3.32 -4.62
C SER A 115 4.82 -3.39 -3.54
N ASP A 116 5.17 -3.80 -2.32
CA ASP A 116 4.30 -3.80 -1.16
C ASP A 116 4.34 -2.49 -0.36
N GLY A 117 5.25 -1.57 -0.68
CA GLY A 117 5.44 -0.28 0.02
C GLY A 117 6.52 -0.30 1.11
N SER A 118 7.09 -1.47 1.42
CA SER A 118 8.21 -1.60 2.36
C SER A 118 9.52 -1.09 1.74
N VAL A 119 10.50 -0.71 2.58
CA VAL A 119 11.83 -0.33 2.08
C VAL A 119 12.60 -1.55 1.58
N ASN A 120 13.25 -1.43 0.43
CA ASN A 120 14.15 -2.44 -0.11
C ASN A 120 15.50 -2.42 0.62
N GLN A 121 15.59 -3.21 1.71
CA GLN A 121 16.77 -3.25 2.56
C GLN A 121 18.01 -3.75 1.82
N ASN A 122 17.86 -4.75 0.95
CA ASN A 122 18.99 -5.36 0.24
C ASN A 122 19.72 -4.35 -0.64
N TYR A 123 18.97 -3.52 -1.36
CA TYR A 123 19.55 -2.49 -2.22
C TYR A 123 20.34 -1.44 -1.43
N ILE A 124 19.78 -0.99 -0.29
CA ILE A 124 20.42 0.01 0.56
C ILE A 124 21.75 -0.52 1.12
N VAL A 125 21.78 -1.79 1.57
CA VAL A 125 22.99 -2.45 2.08
C VAL A 125 24.07 -2.56 1.02
N GLU A 126 23.69 -2.97 -0.19
CA GLU A 126 24.61 -3.04 -1.33
C GLU A 126 25.20 -1.66 -1.66
N LYS A 127 24.36 -0.61 -1.65
CA LYS A 127 24.81 0.77 -1.86
C LYS A 127 25.74 1.27 -0.76
N GLN A 128 25.46 1.00 0.51
CA GLN A 128 26.35 1.34 1.62
C GLN A 128 27.74 0.71 1.43
N GLY A 129 27.78 -0.59 1.12
CA GLY A 129 29.04 -1.30 0.86
C GLY A 129 29.81 -0.72 -0.32
N GLY A 130 29.13 -0.34 -1.40
CA GLY A 130 29.74 0.32 -2.56
C GLY A 130 30.34 1.70 -2.22
N ILE A 131 29.58 2.55 -1.49
CA ILE A 131 30.02 3.88 -1.06
C ILE A 131 31.26 3.78 -0.16
N PHE A 132 31.21 2.90 0.84
CA PHE A 132 32.35 2.66 1.74
C PHE A 132 33.61 2.25 0.97
N LYS A 133 33.51 1.21 0.12
CA LYS A 133 34.66 0.69 -0.63
C LYS A 133 35.26 1.75 -1.55
N ASN A 134 34.43 2.54 -2.22
CA ASN A 134 34.91 3.60 -3.12
C ASN A 134 35.61 4.72 -2.35
N SER A 135 35.01 5.21 -1.26
CA SER A 135 35.58 6.28 -0.44
C SER A 135 36.90 5.86 0.23
N TYR A 136 36.97 4.63 0.76
CA TYR A 136 38.21 4.03 1.28
C TYR A 136 39.33 4.03 0.22
N LYS A 137 39.03 3.49 -0.97
CA LYS A 137 40.01 3.37 -2.06
C LYS A 137 40.53 4.74 -2.50
N GLU A 138 39.64 5.71 -2.62
CA GLU A 138 39.98 7.08 -3.01
C GLU A 138 40.88 7.76 -1.96
N TYR A 139 40.52 7.67 -0.66
CA TYR A 139 41.31 8.27 0.41
C TYR A 139 42.72 7.67 0.50
N VAL A 140 42.82 6.34 0.59
CA VAL A 140 44.11 5.63 0.72
C VAL A 140 44.97 5.89 -0.51
N GLY A 141 44.40 5.78 -1.72
CA GLY A 141 45.10 6.06 -2.97
C GLY A 141 45.65 7.48 -3.02
N LYS A 142 44.82 8.48 -2.70
CA LYS A 142 45.20 9.89 -2.71
C LYS A 142 46.30 10.20 -1.68
N LYS A 143 46.24 9.63 -0.48
CA LYS A 143 47.27 9.81 0.56
C LYS A 143 48.60 9.16 0.19
N LEU A 144 48.60 8.00 -0.45
CA LEU A 144 49.83 7.37 -0.93
C LEU A 144 50.43 8.16 -2.10
N LEU A 145 49.59 8.64 -3.03
CA LEU A 145 50.04 9.48 -4.14
C LEU A 145 50.64 10.81 -3.67
N SER A 146 50.13 11.41 -2.57
CA SER A 146 50.71 12.66 -2.07
C SER A 146 52.18 12.50 -1.66
N TYR A 147 52.57 11.38 -1.04
CA TYR A 147 53.99 11.13 -0.72
C TYR A 147 54.88 11.05 -1.96
N VAL A 148 54.35 10.48 -3.05
CA VAL A 148 55.06 10.40 -4.34
C VAL A 148 55.20 11.77 -5.00
N ASP A 149 54.18 12.63 -4.86
CA ASP A 149 54.13 13.94 -5.52
C ASP A 149 54.90 15.04 -4.79
N THR A 150 54.95 15.02 -3.46
CA THR A 150 55.50 16.15 -2.67
C THR A 150 56.82 15.86 -1.99
N ASP A 151 57.06 14.60 -1.56
CA ASP A 151 58.19 14.25 -0.67
C ASP A 151 59.23 13.37 -1.36
N GLU A 152 59.42 13.52 -2.68
CA GLU A 152 60.26 12.65 -3.51
C GLU A 152 59.96 11.13 -3.35
N GLY A 153 58.77 10.78 -2.87
CA GLY A 153 58.34 9.41 -2.57
C GLY A 153 58.65 8.91 -1.16
N TYR A 154 59.19 9.72 -0.24
CA TYR A 154 59.50 9.28 1.11
C TYR A 154 58.26 9.25 2.01
N ILE A 155 57.95 8.08 2.58
CA ILE A 155 56.92 7.91 3.63
C ILE A 155 57.50 8.10 5.04
N LEU A 156 58.83 7.94 5.17
CA LEU A 156 59.57 8.17 6.40
C LEU A 156 60.90 8.85 6.08
N ASN A 157 61.09 10.08 6.57
CA ASN A 157 62.31 10.87 6.42
C ASN A 157 62.42 11.92 7.54
N LYS A 158 62.46 11.47 8.80
CA LYS A 158 62.38 12.36 9.97
C LYS A 158 63.70 13.05 10.30
N ASP A 159 64.85 12.35 10.21
CA ASP A 159 66.19 12.87 10.55
C ASP A 159 67.32 11.96 10.00
N ASN A 160 68.59 12.42 10.02
CA ASN A 160 69.77 11.61 9.61
C ASN A 160 70.13 10.45 10.58
N ILE A 161 69.32 10.23 11.62
CA ILE A 161 69.51 9.18 12.64
C ILE A 161 68.43 8.09 12.50
N SER A 162 67.46 8.26 11.61
CA SER A 162 66.36 7.33 11.35
C SER A 162 66.46 6.72 9.93
N PRO A 163 65.94 5.52 9.71
CA PRO A 163 65.86 4.94 8.37
C PRO A 163 64.97 5.79 7.46
N LYS A 164 65.39 5.89 6.19
CA LYS A 164 64.64 6.58 5.14
C LYS A 164 63.87 5.56 4.33
N VAL A 165 62.54 5.69 4.24
CA VAL A 165 61.68 4.74 3.52
C VAL A 165 61.00 5.44 2.36
N LYS A 166 61.18 4.90 1.16
CA LYS A 166 60.66 5.43 -0.09
C LYS A 166 59.70 4.45 -0.75
N ILE A 167 58.58 4.97 -1.24
CA ILE A 167 57.68 4.29 -2.17
C ILE A 167 58.37 4.24 -3.53
N ILE A 168 58.62 3.02 -4.02
CA ILE A 168 59.25 2.78 -5.33
C ILE A 168 58.26 2.19 -6.35
N THR A 169 56.99 2.01 -5.97
CA THR A 169 55.91 1.68 -6.91
C THR A 169 55.72 2.84 -7.90
N PRO A 170 55.68 2.57 -9.23
CA PRO A 170 55.34 3.59 -10.22
C PRO A 170 54.00 4.24 -9.92
N ARG A 171 53.89 5.54 -10.15
CA ARG A 171 52.68 6.33 -9.86
C ARG A 171 51.42 5.70 -10.48
N GLU A 172 51.52 5.23 -11.72
CA GLU A 172 50.40 4.64 -12.47
C GLU A 172 49.94 3.30 -11.90
N GLU A 173 50.75 2.68 -11.05
CA GLU A 173 50.45 1.41 -10.39
C GLU A 173 49.88 1.58 -8.97
N ILE A 174 49.83 2.81 -8.43
CA ILE A 174 49.22 3.11 -7.14
C ILE A 174 47.70 3.22 -7.31
N ASN A 175 47.06 2.10 -7.56
CA ASN A 175 45.60 1.95 -7.54
C ASN A 175 45.21 0.53 -7.10
N PHE A 176 43.99 0.41 -6.58
CA PHE A 176 43.42 -0.87 -6.21
C PHE A 176 43.03 -1.64 -7.47
N LYS A 177 43.47 -2.91 -7.55
CA LYS A 177 43.16 -3.82 -8.65
C LYS A 177 42.50 -5.08 -8.10
N ILE A 178 41.62 -5.69 -8.89
CA ILE A 178 41.03 -6.99 -8.56
C ILE A 178 42.11 -8.06 -8.63
N ASP A 179 42.34 -8.75 -7.52
CA ASP A 179 43.14 -9.96 -7.49
C ASP A 179 42.29 -11.13 -8.03
N LYS A 180 42.54 -11.52 -9.28
CA LYS A 180 41.77 -12.56 -9.99
C LYS A 180 41.76 -13.91 -9.28
N ALA A 181 42.73 -14.18 -8.40
CA ALA A 181 42.80 -15.46 -7.67
C ALA A 181 41.94 -15.47 -6.39
N LEU A 182 41.64 -14.30 -5.83
CA LEU A 182 40.93 -14.16 -4.54
C LEU A 182 39.59 -13.42 -4.68
N GLU A 183 39.27 -12.91 -5.87
CA GLU A 183 38.12 -12.04 -6.16
C GLU A 183 38.02 -10.83 -5.21
N LYS A 184 39.17 -10.40 -4.65
CA LYS A 184 39.26 -9.27 -3.72
C LYS A 184 40.12 -8.17 -4.29
N GLU A 185 39.69 -6.94 -4.11
CA GLU A 185 40.47 -5.77 -4.50
C GLU A 185 41.65 -5.57 -3.54
N SER A 186 42.83 -5.30 -4.09
CA SER A 186 44.02 -4.96 -3.30
C SER A 186 44.95 -3.99 -4.05
N LEU A 187 45.73 -3.24 -3.28
CA LEU A 187 46.80 -2.38 -3.75
C LEU A 187 48.16 -2.98 -3.38
N ASN A 188 49.07 -3.08 -4.34
CA ASN A 188 50.43 -3.56 -4.10
C ASN A 188 51.40 -2.39 -4.08
N LEU A 189 52.12 -2.21 -2.97
CA LEU A 189 53.08 -1.15 -2.75
C LEU A 189 54.47 -1.74 -2.50
N ASN A 190 55.47 -1.34 -3.29
CA ASN A 190 56.85 -1.71 -3.09
C ASN A 190 57.53 -0.56 -2.34
N LEU A 191 58.07 -0.87 -1.17
CA LEU A 191 58.83 0.08 -0.37
C LEU A 191 60.30 -0.31 -0.35
N GLN A 192 61.16 0.69 -0.32
CA GLN A 192 62.59 0.54 -0.08
C GLN A 192 62.99 1.36 1.14
N SER A 193 63.57 0.71 2.14
CA SER A 193 64.16 1.35 3.30
C SER A 193 65.68 1.38 3.18
N SER A 194 66.29 2.48 3.63
CA SER A 194 67.73 2.65 3.63
C SER A 194 68.25 3.31 4.90
N PHE A 195 69.39 2.83 5.40
CA PHE A 195 70.09 3.38 6.55
C PHE A 195 71.60 3.37 6.34
N SER A 196 72.29 4.39 6.83
CA SER A 196 73.75 4.49 6.76
C SER A 196 74.33 5.08 8.04
N THR A 197 75.58 4.72 8.37
CA THR A 197 76.29 5.31 9.51
C THR A 197 77.19 6.43 9.00
N LEU A 198 77.13 7.59 9.66
CA LEU A 198 77.97 8.73 9.32
C LEU A 198 79.39 8.53 9.88
N ILE A 199 80.40 8.69 9.03
CA ILE A 199 81.82 8.72 9.42
C ILE A 199 82.38 10.10 9.08
N LYS A 200 83.19 10.65 9.99
CA LYS A 200 83.95 11.88 9.72
C LYS A 200 85.32 11.53 9.13
N GLU A 201 85.59 11.96 7.91
CA GLU A 201 86.92 11.97 7.29
C GLU A 201 87.37 13.42 7.16
N GLY A 202 88.24 13.89 8.06
CA GLY A 202 88.63 15.31 8.12
C GLY A 202 87.44 16.21 8.46
N ASN A 203 87.17 17.23 7.63
CA ASN A 203 86.02 18.15 7.78
C ASN A 203 84.75 17.66 7.04
N GLU A 204 84.80 16.52 6.35
CA GLU A 204 83.66 15.98 5.60
C GLU A 204 82.97 14.85 6.37
N THR A 205 81.64 14.84 6.32
CA THR A 205 80.82 13.75 6.86
C THR A 205 80.36 12.89 5.70
N LYS A 206 80.76 11.62 5.65
CA LYS A 206 80.38 10.67 4.59
C LYS A 206 79.52 9.54 5.13
N GLU A 207 78.57 9.11 4.31
CA GLU A 207 77.81 7.89 4.57
C GLU A 207 78.70 6.66 4.39
N SER A 208 78.71 5.78 5.38
CA SER A 208 79.42 4.52 5.36
C SER A 208 78.46 3.35 5.60
N ASN A 209 78.78 2.20 5.00
CA ASN A 209 78.03 0.96 5.15
C ASN A 209 76.52 1.10 4.86
N VAL A 210 76.15 1.86 3.82
CA VAL A 210 74.74 2.02 3.40
C VAL A 210 74.11 0.65 3.19
N ARG A 211 72.95 0.43 3.83
CA ARG A 211 72.12 -0.76 3.61
C ARG A 211 70.77 -0.36 3.08
N LYS A 212 70.27 -1.19 2.16
CA LYS A 212 68.98 -1.03 1.51
C LYS A 212 68.24 -2.35 1.56
N VAL A 213 67.00 -2.32 2.02
CA VAL A 213 66.08 -3.45 2.00
C VAL A 213 64.80 -3.03 1.31
N ALA A 214 64.13 -3.96 0.65
CA ALA A 214 62.80 -3.73 0.10
C ALA A 214 61.85 -4.85 0.46
N ALA A 215 60.58 -4.48 0.58
CA ALA A 215 59.49 -5.41 0.75
C ALA A 215 58.27 -4.94 -0.05
N LYS A 216 57.41 -5.90 -0.39
CA LYS A 216 56.13 -5.67 -1.03
C LYS A 216 55.03 -5.72 0.01
N PHE A 217 54.30 -4.62 0.13
CA PHE A 217 53.12 -4.45 0.97
C PHE A 217 51.88 -4.66 0.11
N LYS A 218 50.95 -5.49 0.56
CA LYS A 218 49.64 -5.68 -0.07
C LYS A 218 48.58 -5.17 0.89
N LEU A 219 47.82 -4.17 0.43
CA LEU A 219 46.74 -3.52 1.16
C LEU A 219 45.40 -4.04 0.62
N GLY A 220 44.59 -4.65 1.47
CA GLY A 220 43.25 -5.10 1.13
C GLY A 220 42.21 -3.98 1.21
N VAL A 221 41.08 -4.18 0.50
CA VAL A 221 39.87 -3.38 0.71
C VAL A 221 38.99 -4.07 1.76
N PRO A 222 38.67 -3.42 2.89
CA PRO A 222 37.78 -4.00 3.89
C PRO A 222 36.35 -4.15 3.36
N ASP A 223 35.64 -5.15 3.86
CA ASP A 223 34.19 -5.23 3.71
C ASP A 223 33.50 -4.30 4.70
N TYR A 224 32.41 -3.66 4.26
CA TYR A 224 31.59 -2.81 5.12
C TYR A 224 30.72 -3.70 6.02
N ASN A 225 31.09 -3.78 7.31
CA ASN A 225 30.45 -4.66 8.29
C ASN A 225 29.97 -3.90 9.54
N ASN A 226 29.69 -2.59 9.43
CA ASN A 226 29.08 -1.88 10.55
C ASN A 226 27.70 -2.46 10.84
N PRO A 227 27.37 -2.77 12.11
CA PRO A 227 26.01 -3.09 12.46
C PRO A 227 25.15 -1.87 12.09
N TYR A 228 24.08 -2.11 11.34
CA TYR A 228 23.05 -1.10 11.09
C TYR A 228 21.74 -1.65 11.62
N SER A 229 20.92 -0.77 12.18
CA SER A 229 19.56 -1.09 12.59
C SER A 229 18.59 -0.35 11.68
N VAL A 230 17.57 -1.06 11.22
CA VAL A 230 16.42 -0.44 10.58
C VAL A 230 15.40 -0.17 11.67
N GLU A 231 15.20 1.11 12.00
CA GLU A 231 14.13 1.52 12.89
C GLU A 231 12.88 1.73 12.05
N THR A 232 11.94 0.78 12.13
CA THR A 232 10.62 0.92 11.51
C THR A 232 9.61 1.34 12.56
N THR A 233 8.87 2.41 12.26
CA THR A 233 7.69 2.76 13.05
C THR A 233 6.52 1.95 12.50
N MET A 234 6.19 0.88 13.21
CA MET A 234 5.01 0.06 12.93
C MET A 234 3.85 0.55 13.79
N VAL A 235 2.83 1.12 13.15
CA VAL A 235 1.59 1.47 13.83
C VAL A 235 0.65 0.28 13.77
N THR A 236 0.25 -0.20 14.94
CA THR A 236 -0.75 -1.26 15.05
C THR A 236 -2.13 -0.62 15.00
N VAL A 237 -2.82 -0.78 13.86
CA VAL A 237 -4.16 -0.25 13.63
C VAL A 237 -5.19 -1.36 13.85
N GLN A 238 -6.26 -1.03 14.55
CA GLN A 238 -7.38 -1.94 14.72
C GLN A 238 -8.16 -2.07 13.41
N LYS A 239 -8.48 -3.32 13.02
CA LYS A 239 -9.31 -3.53 11.84
C LYS A 239 -10.70 -2.95 12.10
N ASN A 240 -11.21 -2.19 11.14
CA ASN A 240 -12.51 -1.55 11.23
C ASN A 240 -13.17 -1.53 9.84
N ASN A 241 -14.25 -2.31 9.68
CA ASN A 241 -14.88 -2.57 8.39
C ASN A 241 -15.45 -1.29 7.74
N ILE A 242 -15.76 -0.23 8.50
CA ILE A 242 -16.20 1.05 7.95
C ILE A 242 -15.09 1.75 7.16
N LEU A 243 -13.83 1.48 7.48
CA LEU A 243 -12.66 2.05 6.81
C LEU A 243 -12.38 1.37 5.47
N GLU A 244 -13.04 0.25 5.18
CA GLU A 244 -12.88 -0.51 3.94
C GLU A 244 -13.87 -0.08 2.83
N LYS A 245 -14.46 1.12 2.97
CA LYS A 245 -15.53 1.65 2.11
C LYS A 245 -15.09 2.94 1.43
N ALA A 246 -15.66 3.27 0.27
CA ALA A 246 -15.40 4.57 -0.36
C ALA A 246 -16.20 5.68 0.34
N MET A 247 -17.49 5.42 0.54
CA MET A 247 -18.45 6.39 1.08
C MET A 247 -19.43 5.72 2.02
N VAL A 248 -19.63 6.30 3.21
CA VAL A 248 -20.63 5.84 4.18
C VAL A 248 -21.41 7.04 4.71
N ALA A 249 -22.73 7.01 4.54
CA ALA A 249 -23.67 7.93 5.16
C ALA A 249 -24.54 7.15 6.15
N ASP A 250 -24.62 7.60 7.42
CA ASP A 250 -25.56 7.00 8.38
C ASP A 250 -27.02 7.20 7.95
N LYS A 251 -27.28 8.30 7.23
CA LYS A 251 -28.58 8.65 6.66
C LYS A 251 -28.58 8.49 5.14
N ASP A 252 -29.10 9.49 4.43
CA ASP A 252 -29.41 9.39 3.01
C ASP A 252 -28.24 9.82 2.14
N ILE A 253 -28.15 9.22 0.95
CA ILE A 253 -27.32 9.72 -0.14
C ILE A 253 -28.25 10.31 -1.19
N ILE A 254 -28.17 11.62 -1.37
CA ILE A 254 -29.04 12.39 -2.25
C ILE A 254 -28.21 12.85 -3.45
N ASN A 255 -28.44 12.27 -4.61
CA ASN A 255 -27.70 12.58 -5.82
C ASN A 255 -28.51 13.44 -6.80
N ALA A 256 -28.11 14.69 -6.94
CA ALA A 256 -28.62 15.61 -7.96
C ALA A 256 -27.63 15.81 -9.13
N GLY A 257 -26.51 15.08 -9.16
CA GLY A 257 -25.40 15.31 -10.08
C GLY A 257 -24.86 14.02 -10.68
N LYS A 258 -23.56 14.05 -11.03
CA LYS A 258 -22.85 12.90 -11.59
C LYS A 258 -21.88 12.32 -10.56
N LEU A 259 -22.04 11.06 -10.21
CA LEU A 259 -21.23 10.35 -9.23
C LEU A 259 -20.68 9.05 -9.84
N ASP A 260 -19.36 8.96 -9.93
CA ASP A 260 -18.62 7.77 -10.36
C ASP A 260 -17.77 7.28 -9.18
N VAL A 261 -17.90 6.01 -8.82
CA VAL A 261 -17.22 5.45 -7.64
C VAL A 261 -16.53 4.13 -7.96
N GLU A 262 -15.25 4.06 -7.61
CA GLU A 262 -14.47 2.84 -7.51
C GLU A 262 -14.36 2.41 -6.04
N GLY A 263 -15.34 1.68 -5.53
CA GLY A 263 -15.41 1.23 -4.15
C GLY A 263 -16.85 1.15 -3.65
N SER A 264 -17.02 0.59 -2.45
CA SER A 264 -18.37 0.38 -1.92
C SER A 264 -18.96 1.66 -1.33
N ILE A 265 -20.24 1.91 -1.61
CA ILE A 265 -21.04 3.00 -1.06
C ILE A 265 -22.11 2.42 -0.13
N TYR A 266 -22.28 3.03 1.04
CA TYR A 266 -23.27 2.65 2.04
C TYR A 266 -24.14 3.83 2.44
N SER A 267 -25.46 3.66 2.35
CA SER A 267 -26.47 4.46 3.06
C SER A 267 -27.12 3.59 4.13
N LEU A 268 -26.94 3.94 5.39
CA LEU A 268 -27.40 3.14 6.54
C LEU A 268 -28.82 3.51 7.01
N SER A 269 -29.47 4.37 6.24
CA SER A 269 -30.85 4.78 6.40
C SER A 269 -31.80 3.58 6.30
N ASN A 270 -32.70 3.37 7.26
CA ASN A 270 -33.56 2.18 7.33
C ASN A 270 -35.07 2.51 7.37
N GLY A 271 -35.47 3.65 6.80
CA GLY A 271 -36.86 4.12 6.79
C GLY A 271 -37.27 4.90 8.04
N THR A 272 -36.59 4.72 9.18
CA THR A 272 -36.86 5.48 10.42
C THR A 272 -36.00 6.74 10.55
N ASN A 273 -34.78 6.70 10.03
CA ASN A 273 -33.78 7.77 10.05
C ASN A 273 -33.52 8.40 8.66
N GLY A 274 -34.23 7.96 7.62
CA GLY A 274 -34.18 8.50 6.26
C GLY A 274 -34.83 7.55 5.24
N LYS A 275 -34.54 7.75 3.96
CA LYS A 275 -35.11 6.98 2.83
C LYS A 275 -34.13 6.02 2.12
N GLY A 276 -32.82 6.28 2.18
CA GLY A 276 -31.79 5.50 1.47
C GLY A 276 -31.04 6.33 0.42
N ILE A 277 -30.96 5.84 -0.81
CA ILE A 277 -30.27 6.51 -1.92
C ILE A 277 -31.30 7.04 -2.93
N GLU A 278 -31.33 8.36 -3.14
CA GLU A 278 -32.25 9.01 -4.08
C GLU A 278 -31.51 9.76 -5.18
N LEU A 279 -31.85 9.50 -6.44
CA LEU A 279 -31.45 10.32 -7.59
C LEU A 279 -32.57 11.33 -7.88
N ASN A 280 -32.37 12.60 -7.52
CA ASN A 280 -33.41 13.65 -7.59
C ASN A 280 -33.06 14.81 -8.54
N GLY A 281 -31.92 14.76 -9.22
CA GLY A 281 -31.52 15.72 -10.25
C GLY A 281 -31.81 15.21 -11.65
N VAL A 282 -32.24 16.09 -12.56
CA VAL A 282 -32.42 15.75 -13.99
C VAL A 282 -31.06 15.43 -14.60
N ASN A 283 -30.97 14.35 -15.38
CA ASN A 283 -29.70 13.84 -15.93
C ASN A 283 -28.65 13.50 -14.84
N SER A 284 -29.11 13.08 -13.66
CA SER A 284 -28.21 12.60 -12.61
C SER A 284 -27.75 11.18 -12.91
N TYR A 285 -26.57 10.82 -12.46
CA TYR A 285 -26.06 9.48 -12.68
C TYR A 285 -25.22 9.01 -11.49
N VAL A 286 -25.34 7.71 -11.18
CA VAL A 286 -24.49 6.98 -10.24
C VAL A 286 -23.89 5.80 -10.98
N ASN A 287 -22.57 5.68 -10.97
CA ASN A 287 -21.84 4.54 -11.50
C ASN A 287 -20.95 3.91 -10.44
N ILE A 288 -21.08 2.60 -10.27
CA ILE A 288 -20.23 1.80 -9.39
C ILE A 288 -19.47 0.83 -10.27
N SER A 289 -18.22 1.16 -10.58
CA SER A 289 -17.37 0.32 -11.44
C SER A 289 -16.71 -0.83 -10.67
N LYS A 290 -16.50 -0.65 -9.36
CA LYS A 290 -15.95 -1.62 -8.40
C LYS A 290 -16.63 -1.42 -7.04
N GLY A 291 -16.75 -2.49 -6.24
CA GLY A 291 -17.39 -2.45 -4.91
C GLY A 291 -18.90 -2.65 -4.96
N ASN A 292 -19.61 -2.44 -3.85
CA ASN A 292 -21.05 -2.66 -3.77
C ASN A 292 -21.84 -1.36 -3.57
N LEU A 293 -23.05 -1.30 -4.15
CA LEU A 293 -24.03 -0.25 -3.86
C LEU A 293 -24.97 -0.75 -2.77
N VAL A 294 -24.88 -0.20 -1.57
CA VAL A 294 -25.63 -0.67 -0.41
C VAL A 294 -26.50 0.44 0.17
N SER A 295 -27.79 0.13 0.32
CA SER A 295 -28.72 0.94 1.10
C SER A 295 -29.51 0.02 2.03
N LEU A 296 -29.59 0.37 3.32
CA LEU A 296 -30.54 -0.29 4.24
C LEU A 296 -32.00 0.13 3.98
N GLY A 297 -32.18 1.20 3.19
CA GLY A 297 -33.43 1.73 2.71
C GLY A 297 -33.54 1.52 1.20
N ASP A 298 -34.32 2.37 0.54
CA ASP A 298 -34.61 2.21 -0.88
C ASP A 298 -33.55 2.90 -1.75
N ILE A 299 -33.34 2.36 -2.95
CA ILE A 299 -32.62 3.01 -4.03
C ILE A 299 -33.65 3.46 -5.08
N ARG A 300 -33.83 4.77 -5.25
CA ARG A 300 -34.89 5.34 -6.09
C ARG A 300 -34.39 6.37 -7.08
N ILE A 301 -34.84 6.27 -8.33
CA ILE A 301 -34.72 7.35 -9.32
C ILE A 301 -36.02 8.16 -9.33
N LYS A 302 -35.91 9.46 -9.04
CA LYS A 302 -37.04 10.39 -8.84
C LYS A 302 -37.01 11.59 -9.78
N ALA A 303 -36.06 11.61 -10.71
CA ALA A 303 -35.92 12.67 -11.69
C ALA A 303 -35.67 12.09 -13.09
N PRO A 304 -36.12 12.78 -14.15
CA PRO A 304 -35.99 12.29 -15.51
C PRO A 304 -34.54 12.08 -15.98
N TYR A 305 -34.40 11.19 -16.97
CA TYR A 305 -33.15 10.94 -17.72
C TYR A 305 -31.96 10.55 -16.84
N SER A 306 -32.22 9.93 -15.69
CA SER A 306 -31.18 9.60 -14.73
C SER A 306 -30.78 8.14 -14.83
N THR A 307 -29.55 7.83 -14.45
CA THR A 307 -28.98 6.48 -14.63
C THR A 307 -28.33 5.95 -13.36
N ILE A 308 -28.63 4.70 -13.01
CA ILE A 308 -27.83 3.92 -12.07
C ILE A 308 -27.14 2.81 -12.88
N SER A 309 -25.81 2.76 -12.85
CA SER A 309 -25.01 1.71 -13.48
C SER A 309 -24.12 1.01 -12.47
N VAL A 310 -24.11 -0.32 -12.49
CA VAL A 310 -23.31 -1.13 -11.56
C VAL A 310 -22.58 -2.24 -12.33
N GLY A 311 -21.26 -2.31 -12.13
CA GLY A 311 -20.35 -3.23 -12.82
C GLY A 311 -20.60 -4.71 -12.53
N GLY A 312 -19.99 -5.59 -13.33
CA GLY A 312 -20.22 -7.04 -13.24
C GLY A 312 -19.70 -7.66 -11.95
N ASP A 313 -18.65 -7.09 -11.36
CA ASP A 313 -18.04 -7.56 -10.09
C ASP A 313 -18.61 -6.81 -8.87
N SER A 314 -19.72 -6.10 -9.07
CA SER A 314 -20.34 -5.20 -8.10
C SER A 314 -21.80 -5.57 -7.93
N ASN A 315 -22.31 -5.59 -6.71
CA ASN A 315 -23.70 -5.97 -6.43
C ASN A 315 -24.48 -4.82 -5.81
N VAL A 316 -25.81 -4.92 -5.89
CA VAL A 316 -26.76 -3.98 -5.27
C VAL A 316 -27.47 -4.65 -4.11
N TYR A 317 -27.50 -3.99 -2.95
CA TYR A 317 -28.24 -4.42 -1.77
C TYR A 317 -29.15 -3.27 -1.33
N THR A 318 -30.46 -3.50 -1.27
CA THR A 318 -31.43 -2.44 -0.98
C THR A 318 -32.69 -2.97 -0.28
N GLY A 319 -33.48 -2.07 0.32
CA GLY A 319 -34.89 -2.27 0.60
C GLY A 319 -35.65 -2.52 -0.71
N SER A 320 -36.05 -1.45 -1.39
CA SER A 320 -36.61 -1.50 -2.75
C SER A 320 -35.70 -0.84 -3.78
N LEU A 321 -35.70 -1.38 -5.00
CA LEU A 321 -35.06 -0.76 -6.16
C LEU A 321 -36.14 -0.19 -7.08
N ALA A 322 -36.15 1.10 -7.36
CA ALA A 322 -37.25 1.73 -8.09
C ALA A 322 -36.83 2.84 -9.05
N ILE A 323 -37.56 2.91 -10.17
CA ILE A 323 -37.74 4.15 -10.95
C ILE A 323 -39.13 4.67 -10.62
N ASP A 324 -39.24 5.78 -9.90
CA ASP A 324 -40.51 6.39 -9.53
C ASP A 324 -41.19 7.04 -10.76
N ASN A 325 -42.46 7.46 -10.62
CA ASN A 325 -43.26 7.99 -11.74
C ASN A 325 -42.65 9.25 -12.37
N GLU A 326 -41.92 10.03 -11.58
CA GLU A 326 -41.21 11.23 -11.99
C GLU A 326 -39.92 10.90 -12.78
N GLY A 327 -39.40 9.67 -12.67
CA GLY A 327 -38.16 9.20 -13.26
C GLY A 327 -38.23 8.88 -14.75
N ASN A 328 -38.98 9.62 -15.56
CA ASN A 328 -39.17 9.32 -16.99
C ASN A 328 -37.85 9.29 -17.78
N GLY A 329 -37.72 8.36 -18.73
CA GLY A 329 -36.51 8.20 -19.55
C GLY A 329 -35.27 7.70 -18.80
N SER A 330 -35.45 7.14 -17.60
CA SER A 330 -34.34 6.74 -16.73
C SER A 330 -33.96 5.28 -16.91
N ILE A 331 -32.74 4.95 -16.50
CA ILE A 331 -32.16 3.62 -16.69
C ILE A 331 -31.56 3.11 -15.38
N ILE A 332 -31.90 1.88 -15.01
CA ILE A 332 -31.15 1.10 -14.03
C ILE A 332 -30.48 -0.04 -14.81
N ASP A 333 -29.15 -0.09 -14.83
CA ASP A 333 -28.36 -1.09 -15.52
C ASP A 333 -27.37 -1.76 -14.56
N VAL A 334 -27.73 -2.95 -14.07
CA VAL A 334 -26.93 -3.70 -13.10
C VAL A 334 -26.38 -4.95 -13.77
N LYS A 335 -25.08 -4.98 -14.00
CA LYS A 335 -24.38 -6.17 -14.54
C LYS A 335 -24.15 -7.24 -13.48
N GLY A 336 -24.18 -6.85 -12.20
CA GLY A 336 -24.09 -7.73 -11.06
C GLY A 336 -25.41 -8.36 -10.61
N LEU A 337 -25.43 -8.79 -9.35
CA LEU A 337 -26.61 -9.30 -8.66
C LEU A 337 -27.34 -8.17 -7.93
N VAL A 338 -28.66 -8.26 -7.85
CA VAL A 338 -29.50 -7.36 -7.05
C VAL A 338 -30.19 -8.15 -5.94
N TYR A 339 -29.97 -7.73 -4.70
CA TYR A 339 -30.65 -8.23 -3.51
C TYR A 339 -31.56 -7.13 -2.97
N ALA A 340 -32.87 -7.35 -3.04
CA ALA A 340 -33.88 -6.44 -2.55
C ALA A 340 -34.67 -7.10 -1.41
N ASN A 341 -34.76 -6.40 -0.27
CA ASN A 341 -35.62 -6.82 0.83
C ASN A 341 -37.09 -6.46 0.62
N ASN A 342 -37.44 -5.82 -0.50
CA ASN A 342 -38.82 -5.58 -0.87
C ASN A 342 -38.94 -5.56 -2.40
N ASP A 343 -39.67 -4.60 -2.97
CA ASP A 343 -40.03 -4.61 -4.38
C ASP A 343 -38.94 -4.12 -5.35
N LEU A 344 -39.03 -4.59 -6.58
CA LEU A 344 -38.51 -3.92 -7.77
C LEU A 344 -39.64 -3.15 -8.45
N ALA A 345 -39.49 -1.84 -8.68
CA ALA A 345 -40.57 -1.02 -9.22
C ALA A 345 -40.17 -0.18 -10.45
N LEU A 346 -41.07 -0.13 -11.44
CA LEU A 346 -40.95 0.70 -12.64
C LEU A 346 -42.20 1.56 -12.84
N GLY A 347 -42.12 2.83 -12.47
CA GLY A 347 -43.19 3.83 -12.61
C GLY A 347 -42.96 4.82 -13.76
N GLY A 348 -41.72 5.25 -13.97
CA GLY A 348 -41.36 6.20 -15.04
C GLY A 348 -41.58 5.63 -16.44
N THR A 349 -42.10 6.45 -17.35
CA THR A 349 -42.26 6.10 -18.77
C THR A 349 -40.94 6.15 -19.52
N LYS A 350 -40.84 5.50 -20.69
CA LYS A 350 -39.62 5.34 -21.51
C LYS A 350 -38.39 4.89 -20.72
N SER A 351 -38.62 4.16 -19.62
CA SER A 351 -37.58 3.83 -18.65
C SER A 351 -37.24 2.35 -18.69
N LYS A 352 -35.99 2.01 -18.36
CA LYS A 352 -35.49 0.64 -18.49
C LYS A 352 -34.83 0.15 -17.22
N ILE A 353 -35.11 -1.08 -16.84
CA ILE A 353 -34.39 -1.80 -15.78
C ILE A 353 -33.77 -3.05 -16.39
N ASN A 354 -32.45 -3.15 -16.35
CA ASN A 354 -31.68 -4.29 -16.83
C ASN A 354 -30.87 -4.87 -15.66
N ILE A 355 -31.01 -6.17 -15.42
CA ILE A 355 -30.28 -6.91 -14.39
C ILE A 355 -29.68 -8.16 -15.04
N GLU A 356 -28.35 -8.23 -15.15
CA GLU A 356 -27.69 -9.25 -15.98
C GLU A 356 -27.40 -10.56 -15.26
N LYS A 357 -27.01 -10.55 -13.97
CA LYS A 357 -26.69 -11.80 -13.26
C LYS A 357 -27.86 -12.39 -12.49
N GLY A 358 -28.77 -11.57 -11.98
CA GLY A 358 -29.98 -12.05 -11.34
C GLY A 358 -30.56 -11.09 -10.31
N PHE A 359 -31.85 -11.27 -10.02
CA PHE A 359 -32.62 -10.48 -9.07
C PHE A 359 -33.19 -11.33 -7.95
N TYR A 360 -33.04 -10.88 -6.71
CA TYR A 360 -33.49 -11.60 -5.54
C TYR A 360 -34.34 -10.71 -4.63
N GLY A 361 -35.65 -10.82 -4.76
CA GLY A 361 -36.64 -10.26 -3.84
C GLY A 361 -36.94 -11.25 -2.72
N VAL A 362 -36.34 -11.03 -1.54
CA VAL A 362 -36.24 -12.07 -0.48
C VAL A 362 -37.27 -11.97 0.65
N ASN A 363 -38.02 -10.88 0.75
CA ASN A 363 -38.97 -10.72 1.84
C ASN A 363 -40.32 -11.34 1.47
N ASP A 364 -40.82 -12.13 2.40
CA ASP A 364 -41.98 -13.00 2.23
C ASP A 364 -43.19 -12.36 2.89
N ILE A 365 -44.37 -12.72 2.40
CA ILE A 365 -45.68 -12.31 2.91
C ILE A 365 -45.71 -12.54 4.45
N PRO A 366 -46.26 -11.61 5.25
CA PRO A 366 -46.13 -11.66 6.71
C PRO A 366 -46.52 -13.01 7.32
N LYS A 367 -45.67 -13.55 8.20
CA LYS A 367 -45.77 -14.89 8.77
C LYS A 367 -46.82 -15.06 9.89
N THR A 368 -47.50 -13.98 10.32
CA THR A 368 -48.45 -14.02 11.44
C THR A 368 -49.80 -13.38 11.11
N MET A 369 -50.86 -13.87 11.77
CA MET A 369 -52.22 -13.31 11.66
C MET A 369 -52.37 -11.89 12.26
N GLU A 370 -51.40 -11.41 13.05
CA GLU A 370 -51.37 -10.03 13.57
C GLU A 370 -50.73 -9.04 12.57
N ASP A 371 -49.69 -9.46 11.85
CA ASP A 371 -49.04 -8.62 10.83
C ASP A 371 -49.92 -8.45 9.57
N SER A 372 -50.78 -9.43 9.28
CA SER A 372 -51.75 -9.40 8.18
C SER A 372 -52.99 -8.53 8.46
N LYS A 373 -53.26 -8.18 9.72
CA LYS A 373 -54.34 -7.24 10.11
C LYS A 373 -53.93 -5.77 10.04
N ASN A 374 -52.64 -5.50 9.80
CA ASN A 374 -52.11 -4.15 9.68
C ASN A 374 -51.58 -3.95 8.25
N GLU A 375 -52.48 -3.60 7.34
CA GLU A 375 -52.26 -3.60 5.88
C GLU A 375 -51.04 -2.75 5.44
N ALA A 376 -50.75 -1.66 6.16
CA ALA A 376 -49.56 -0.83 5.93
C ALA A 376 -48.22 -1.51 6.28
N LYS A 377 -48.24 -2.61 7.06
CA LYS A 377 -47.08 -3.47 7.36
C LYS A 377 -47.02 -4.69 6.42
N ALA A 378 -48.13 -5.12 5.83
CA ALA A 378 -48.17 -6.24 4.89
C ALA A 378 -47.61 -5.85 3.50
N GLU A 379 -47.88 -4.63 3.01
CA GLU A 379 -47.29 -4.07 1.78
C GLU A 379 -45.75 -4.00 1.84
N LYS A 380 -45.21 -3.63 3.00
CA LYS A 380 -43.75 -3.48 3.20
C LYS A 380 -42.98 -4.80 3.32
N ASN A 381 -43.69 -5.92 3.30
CA ASN A 381 -43.13 -7.26 3.50
C ASN A 381 -43.52 -8.20 2.34
N SER A 382 -43.45 -7.74 1.10
CA SER A 382 -43.85 -8.56 -0.03
C SER A 382 -42.98 -8.24 -1.25
N SER A 383 -41.89 -8.98 -1.42
CA SER A 383 -40.96 -8.75 -2.53
C SER A 383 -41.54 -9.15 -3.89
N SER A 384 -42.07 -8.18 -4.63
CA SER A 384 -42.66 -8.37 -5.96
C SER A 384 -42.02 -7.47 -7.03
N ILE A 385 -42.40 -7.66 -8.29
CA ILE A 385 -42.11 -6.70 -9.37
C ILE A 385 -43.38 -5.87 -9.61
N LEU A 386 -43.28 -4.55 -9.41
CA LEU A 386 -44.38 -3.61 -9.57
C LEU A 386 -44.18 -2.73 -10.80
N VAL A 387 -45.09 -2.83 -11.76
CA VAL A 387 -45.02 -2.06 -13.01
C VAL A 387 -46.17 -1.08 -13.09
N ASN A 388 -45.86 0.19 -12.87
CA ASN A 388 -46.79 1.32 -12.94
C ASN A 388 -46.64 2.16 -14.21
N ALA A 389 -45.55 1.98 -14.95
CA ALA A 389 -45.30 2.66 -16.23
C ALA A 389 -46.39 2.32 -17.25
N SER A 390 -47.08 3.34 -17.76
CA SER A 390 -48.21 3.19 -18.68
C SER A 390 -47.81 2.74 -20.08
N ASP A 391 -46.52 2.83 -20.44
CA ASP A 391 -45.95 2.48 -21.74
C ASP A 391 -45.07 1.22 -21.67
N ILE A 392 -45.25 0.37 -20.65
CA ILE A 392 -44.57 -0.93 -20.56
C ILE A 392 -44.78 -1.75 -21.85
N GLY A 393 -43.68 -2.24 -22.42
CA GLY A 393 -43.67 -2.98 -23.69
C GLY A 393 -43.75 -2.11 -24.94
N ASN A 394 -43.93 -0.79 -24.80
CA ASN A 394 -43.98 0.20 -25.88
C ASN A 394 -43.13 1.43 -25.53
N GLY A 395 -41.97 1.22 -24.89
CA GLY A 395 -41.06 2.28 -24.45
C GLY A 395 -40.34 1.92 -23.16
N SER A 396 -41.11 1.49 -22.16
CA SER A 396 -40.57 1.04 -20.88
C SER A 396 -40.39 -0.48 -20.85
N GLU A 397 -39.33 -0.95 -20.19
CA GLU A 397 -38.95 -2.37 -20.19
C GLU A 397 -38.27 -2.80 -18.87
N ILE A 398 -38.52 -4.04 -18.44
CA ILE A 398 -37.74 -4.73 -17.40
C ILE A 398 -37.13 -5.99 -18.00
N THR A 399 -35.81 -6.14 -17.91
CA THR A 399 -35.09 -7.33 -18.33
C THR A 399 -34.25 -7.87 -17.18
N ILE A 400 -34.55 -9.10 -16.75
CA ILE A 400 -33.76 -9.85 -15.78
C ILE A 400 -33.24 -11.09 -16.49
N LYS A 401 -31.94 -11.34 -16.38
CA LYS A 401 -31.28 -12.51 -16.98
C LYS A 401 -30.88 -13.52 -15.90
N ASN A 402 -30.53 -14.73 -16.35
CA ASN A 402 -30.00 -15.86 -15.58
C ASN A 402 -30.89 -16.44 -14.46
N GLU A 403 -31.26 -15.67 -13.44
CA GLU A 403 -32.07 -16.15 -12.31
C GLU A 403 -32.92 -15.01 -11.71
N ALA A 404 -34.12 -15.35 -11.23
CA ALA A 404 -34.94 -14.45 -10.43
C ALA A 404 -35.64 -15.17 -9.27
N ILE A 405 -35.75 -14.54 -8.11
CA ILE A 405 -36.55 -15.02 -6.98
C ILE A 405 -37.50 -13.92 -6.54
N LEU A 406 -38.80 -14.23 -6.51
CA LEU A 406 -39.89 -13.32 -6.14
C LEU A 406 -40.72 -13.94 -5.01
N MET A 407 -40.43 -13.57 -3.77
CA MET A 407 -41.08 -14.12 -2.58
C MET A 407 -42.37 -13.40 -2.16
N GLY A 408 -42.81 -12.40 -2.90
CA GLY A 408 -44.02 -11.63 -2.61
C GLY A 408 -45.06 -11.63 -3.73
N THR A 409 -46.21 -11.05 -3.42
CA THR A 409 -47.30 -10.72 -4.35
C THR A 409 -47.58 -9.22 -4.35
N ALA A 410 -48.07 -8.69 -5.46
CA ALA A 410 -48.36 -7.28 -5.62
C ALA A 410 -49.62 -6.87 -4.83
N TYR A 411 -49.70 -5.58 -4.48
CA TYR A 411 -50.86 -5.00 -3.80
C TYR A 411 -51.46 -3.85 -4.60
N LEU A 412 -52.78 -3.80 -4.66
CA LEU A 412 -53.51 -2.66 -5.22
C LEU A 412 -53.84 -1.68 -4.09
N LYS A 413 -53.57 -0.40 -4.36
CA LYS A 413 -53.93 0.71 -3.48
C LYS A 413 -55.44 0.96 -3.48
N THR A 414 -56.15 0.12 -2.74
CA THR A 414 -57.59 0.14 -2.48
C THR A 414 -57.82 0.39 -0.99
N ASN A 415 -59.06 0.59 -0.56
CA ASN A 415 -59.41 0.69 0.86
C ASN A 415 -60.49 -0.35 1.22
N PRO A 416 -60.16 -1.45 1.94
CA PRO A 416 -58.80 -1.86 2.35
C PRO A 416 -57.88 -2.19 1.17
N TYR A 417 -56.56 -2.29 1.41
CA TYR A 417 -55.60 -2.72 0.39
C TYR A 417 -55.89 -4.14 -0.09
N TYR A 418 -55.79 -4.36 -1.41
CA TYR A 418 -56.09 -5.65 -2.03
C TYR A 418 -54.80 -6.35 -2.45
N GLN A 419 -54.46 -7.44 -1.77
CA GLN A 419 -53.41 -8.36 -2.20
C GLN A 419 -53.84 -9.07 -3.49
N THR A 420 -53.00 -9.08 -4.53
CA THR A 420 -53.24 -9.82 -5.76
C THR A 420 -52.65 -11.23 -5.71
N GLY A 421 -52.89 -12.01 -6.77
CA GLY A 421 -52.24 -13.31 -6.97
C GLY A 421 -50.93 -13.26 -7.76
N GLU A 422 -50.42 -12.08 -8.09
CA GLU A 422 -49.30 -11.88 -9.02
C GLU A 422 -48.01 -11.52 -8.26
N SER A 423 -46.90 -12.19 -8.54
CA SER A 423 -45.55 -11.72 -8.15
C SER A 423 -44.98 -10.69 -9.11
N VAL A 424 -45.56 -10.59 -10.31
CA VAL A 424 -45.28 -9.54 -11.29
C VAL A 424 -46.57 -8.78 -11.54
N GLY A 425 -46.81 -7.73 -10.77
CA GLY A 425 -48.02 -6.92 -10.84
C GLY A 425 -47.88 -5.79 -11.87
N VAL A 426 -48.72 -5.80 -12.90
CA VAL A 426 -48.75 -4.73 -13.91
C VAL A 426 -50.01 -3.90 -13.77
N LYS A 427 -49.86 -2.59 -13.61
CA LYS A 427 -50.98 -1.66 -13.50
C LYS A 427 -51.86 -1.76 -14.74
N GLY A 428 -53.12 -2.15 -14.54
CA GLY A 428 -54.09 -2.44 -15.59
C GLY A 428 -54.56 -3.90 -15.58
N ASN A 429 -53.71 -4.83 -15.13
CA ASN A 429 -54.04 -6.25 -15.07
C ASN A 429 -54.97 -6.63 -13.91
N TYR A 430 -55.16 -5.72 -12.95
CA TYR A 430 -56.18 -5.86 -11.89
C TYR A 430 -57.60 -6.09 -12.45
N ARG A 431 -57.85 -5.77 -13.72
CA ARG A 431 -59.09 -6.06 -14.44
C ARG A 431 -59.48 -7.53 -14.37
N ALA A 432 -58.50 -8.44 -14.22
CA ALA A 432 -58.77 -9.86 -13.99
C ALA A 432 -59.70 -10.03 -12.79
N TYR A 433 -59.38 -9.43 -11.63
CA TYR A 433 -60.17 -9.54 -10.41
C TYR A 433 -61.45 -8.71 -10.42
N ALA A 434 -61.60 -7.77 -11.34
CA ALA A 434 -62.83 -6.99 -11.52
C ALA A 434 -63.83 -7.65 -12.49
N SER A 435 -63.45 -8.78 -13.09
CA SER A 435 -64.23 -9.44 -14.14
C SER A 435 -64.71 -10.82 -13.68
N PRO A 436 -66.00 -11.16 -13.86
CA PRO A 436 -66.52 -12.50 -13.55
C PRO A 436 -65.97 -13.57 -14.50
N LEU A 437 -65.80 -14.80 -14.00
CA LEU A 437 -65.48 -15.99 -14.78
C LEU A 437 -66.74 -16.85 -15.01
N GLU A 438 -66.92 -17.37 -16.21
CA GLU A 438 -68.08 -18.19 -16.58
C GLU A 438 -67.80 -19.70 -16.46
N LYS A 439 -66.57 -20.15 -16.76
CA LYS A 439 -66.29 -21.57 -17.03
C LYS A 439 -65.41 -22.27 -16.00
N ASN A 440 -64.83 -21.56 -15.02
CA ASN A 440 -63.77 -22.11 -14.17
C ASN A 440 -64.24 -22.62 -12.79
N GLY A 441 -64.82 -23.83 -12.74
CA GLY A 441 -64.99 -24.62 -11.51
C GLY A 441 -65.47 -23.85 -10.27
N SER A 442 -64.68 -23.87 -9.19
CA SER A 442 -64.97 -23.14 -7.94
C SER A 442 -64.80 -21.62 -8.05
N LEU A 443 -64.13 -21.11 -9.08
CA LEU A 443 -63.83 -19.69 -9.30
C LEU A 443 -64.82 -18.98 -10.22
N LYS A 444 -65.83 -19.69 -10.75
CA LYS A 444 -66.89 -19.09 -11.56
C LYS A 444 -67.71 -18.07 -10.76
N LYS A 445 -68.32 -17.10 -11.44
CA LYS A 445 -69.12 -16.01 -10.88
C LYS A 445 -70.20 -16.47 -9.89
N ASP A 446 -70.76 -17.65 -10.10
CA ASP A 446 -71.79 -18.21 -9.24
C ASP A 446 -71.27 -18.53 -7.83
N ASN A 447 -69.96 -18.66 -7.66
CA ASN A 447 -69.27 -19.05 -6.43
C ASN A 447 -68.47 -17.91 -5.79
N ILE A 448 -68.31 -16.78 -6.48
CA ILE A 448 -67.47 -15.66 -6.05
C ILE A 448 -68.32 -14.43 -5.69
N VAL A 449 -67.92 -13.73 -4.64
CA VAL A 449 -68.49 -12.44 -4.21
C VAL A 449 -67.57 -11.32 -4.69
N PHE A 450 -68.17 -10.31 -5.32
CA PHE A 450 -67.51 -9.09 -5.77
C PHE A 450 -67.88 -7.93 -4.86
N GLU A 451 -66.92 -7.44 -4.09
CA GLU A 451 -67.13 -6.37 -3.12
C GLU A 451 -66.47 -5.08 -3.60
N TYR A 452 -67.09 -3.95 -3.25
CA TYR A 452 -66.52 -2.64 -3.53
C TYR A 452 -65.41 -2.34 -2.51
N GLN A 453 -64.19 -2.24 -3.02
CA GLN A 453 -62.99 -1.80 -2.30
C GLN A 453 -62.47 -0.55 -2.99
N SER A 454 -62.83 0.62 -2.45
CA SER A 454 -62.63 1.91 -3.12
C SER A 454 -61.23 2.05 -3.74
N PRO A 455 -61.10 2.36 -5.05
CA PRO A 455 -62.16 2.75 -5.99
C PRO A 455 -62.72 1.60 -6.86
N LEU A 456 -62.37 0.34 -6.59
CA LEU A 456 -62.63 -0.80 -7.47
C LEU A 456 -63.70 -1.73 -6.91
N GLN A 457 -64.31 -2.55 -7.78
CA GLN A 457 -65.09 -3.70 -7.37
C GLN A 457 -64.30 -4.96 -7.74
N LEU A 458 -63.99 -5.80 -6.75
CA LEU A 458 -63.01 -6.88 -6.89
C LEU A 458 -63.56 -8.20 -6.32
N ALA A 459 -63.10 -9.32 -6.87
CA ALA A 459 -63.34 -10.66 -6.34
C ALA A 459 -62.62 -10.80 -4.98
N THR A 460 -63.38 -10.89 -3.88
CA THR A 460 -62.79 -10.89 -2.52
C THR A 460 -62.91 -12.22 -1.80
N ARG A 461 -64.01 -12.96 -1.99
CA ARG A 461 -64.31 -14.19 -1.24
C ARG A 461 -65.23 -15.13 -1.99
N PHE A 462 -65.26 -16.37 -1.55
CA PHE A 462 -66.24 -17.35 -1.97
C PHE A 462 -67.61 -17.09 -1.31
N LYS A 463 -68.69 -17.54 -1.95
CA LYS A 463 -70.07 -17.40 -1.41
C LYS A 463 -70.32 -18.17 -0.11
N ASN A 464 -69.45 -19.11 0.25
CA ASN A 464 -69.44 -19.78 1.57
C ASN A 464 -68.76 -18.93 2.67
N ASN A 465 -68.44 -17.66 2.38
CA ASN A 465 -67.75 -16.68 3.22
C ASN A 465 -66.25 -16.90 3.46
N SER A 466 -65.58 -17.87 2.83
CA SER A 466 -64.11 -17.95 2.91
C SER A 466 -63.44 -16.93 1.99
N GLU A 467 -62.50 -16.14 2.52
CA GLU A 467 -61.72 -15.16 1.74
C GLU A 467 -60.86 -15.82 0.66
N LEU A 468 -60.69 -15.13 -0.47
CA LEU A 468 -59.73 -15.53 -1.49
C LEU A 468 -58.32 -15.17 -1.02
N ASN A 469 -57.51 -16.18 -0.71
CA ASN A 469 -56.10 -15.97 -0.41
C ASN A 469 -55.29 -15.70 -1.69
N PHE A 470 -54.00 -15.39 -1.56
CA PHE A 470 -53.15 -15.10 -2.71
C PHE A 470 -53.04 -16.27 -3.71
N ASN A 471 -53.12 -17.53 -3.26
CA ASN A 471 -53.12 -18.70 -4.15
C ASN A 471 -54.42 -18.81 -4.94
N ASP A 472 -55.56 -18.57 -4.29
CA ASP A 472 -56.86 -18.53 -4.98
C ASP A 472 -56.89 -17.41 -6.02
N LYS A 473 -56.34 -16.25 -5.67
CA LYS A 473 -56.21 -15.10 -6.59
C LYS A 473 -55.23 -15.39 -7.73
N ASN A 474 -54.14 -16.12 -7.48
CA ASN A 474 -53.21 -16.57 -8.53
C ASN A 474 -53.94 -17.50 -9.52
N ASN A 475 -54.71 -18.46 -9.01
CA ASN A 475 -55.55 -19.32 -9.83
C ASN A 475 -56.62 -18.53 -10.59
N TYR A 476 -57.25 -17.55 -9.94
CA TYR A 476 -58.25 -16.66 -10.55
C TYR A 476 -57.64 -15.86 -11.71
N PHE A 477 -56.44 -15.32 -11.52
CA PHE A 477 -55.72 -14.58 -12.54
C PHE A 477 -55.40 -15.46 -13.77
N MET A 478 -54.87 -16.67 -13.54
CA MET A 478 -54.59 -17.63 -14.61
C MET A 478 -55.88 -18.07 -15.33
N ALA A 479 -56.95 -18.33 -14.57
CA ALA A 479 -58.26 -18.67 -15.11
C ALA A 479 -58.85 -17.57 -16.00
N TYR A 480 -58.68 -16.31 -15.60
CA TYR A 480 -59.08 -15.15 -16.40
C TYR A 480 -58.31 -15.10 -17.73
N ILE A 481 -56.99 -15.33 -17.69
CA ILE A 481 -56.17 -15.35 -18.90
C ILE A 481 -56.61 -16.46 -19.85
N ASP A 482 -56.89 -17.65 -19.34
CA ASP A 482 -57.35 -18.78 -20.15
C ASP A 482 -58.74 -18.51 -20.77
N GLU A 483 -59.70 -18.04 -19.97
CA GLU A 483 -61.08 -17.81 -20.41
C GLU A 483 -61.19 -16.68 -21.45
N TYR A 484 -60.43 -15.61 -21.25
CA TYR A 484 -60.46 -14.42 -22.11
C TYR A 484 -59.29 -14.35 -23.09
N SER A 485 -58.49 -15.42 -23.21
CA SER A 485 -57.31 -15.50 -24.09
C SER A 485 -56.32 -14.34 -23.88
N GLY A 486 -56.17 -13.87 -22.64
CA GLY A 486 -55.34 -12.72 -22.28
C GLY A 486 -55.77 -11.38 -22.90
N LYS A 487 -56.97 -11.29 -23.48
CA LYS A 487 -57.47 -10.06 -24.10
C LYS A 487 -57.57 -8.94 -23.06
N ASN A 488 -57.11 -7.75 -23.43
CA ASN A 488 -57.01 -6.56 -22.55
C ASN A 488 -56.02 -6.68 -21.38
N MET A 489 -55.13 -7.69 -21.39
CA MET A 489 -54.03 -7.81 -20.44
C MET A 489 -52.75 -7.22 -21.01
N ILE A 490 -51.94 -6.63 -20.14
CA ILE A 490 -50.61 -6.13 -20.46
C ILE A 490 -49.61 -7.22 -20.07
N LEU A 491 -49.08 -7.91 -21.08
CA LEU A 491 -48.17 -9.06 -20.89
C LEU A 491 -46.76 -8.86 -21.50
N ASN A 492 -46.56 -7.76 -22.22
CA ASN A 492 -45.30 -7.43 -22.90
C ASN A 492 -44.44 -6.46 -22.07
N GLY A 493 -43.15 -6.35 -22.41
CA GLY A 493 -42.20 -5.40 -21.80
C GLY A 493 -41.48 -5.91 -20.56
N ILE A 494 -41.74 -7.14 -20.13
CA ILE A 494 -41.06 -7.78 -19.00
C ILE A 494 -40.43 -9.07 -19.52
N SER A 495 -39.13 -9.24 -19.30
CA SER A 495 -38.39 -10.44 -19.63
C SER A 495 -37.74 -11.01 -18.37
N LEU A 496 -38.20 -12.19 -17.97
CA LEU A 496 -37.67 -12.97 -16.84
C LEU A 496 -37.06 -14.27 -17.36
N PRO A 497 -35.99 -14.78 -16.72
CA PRO A 497 -35.33 -16.02 -17.12
C PRO A 497 -36.21 -17.24 -16.82
N GLU A 498 -35.94 -18.37 -17.47
CA GLU A 498 -36.67 -19.62 -17.18
C GLU A 498 -36.50 -20.05 -15.72
N ASN A 499 -35.31 -19.84 -15.15
CA ASN A 499 -34.99 -20.07 -13.75
C ASN A 499 -35.50 -18.92 -12.85
N THR A 500 -36.80 -18.64 -12.93
CA THR A 500 -37.50 -17.70 -12.06
C THR A 500 -38.32 -18.48 -11.05
N ILE A 501 -38.08 -18.30 -9.75
CA ILE A 501 -38.92 -18.85 -8.67
C ILE A 501 -39.86 -17.75 -8.20
N SER A 502 -41.16 -18.03 -8.14
CA SER A 502 -42.17 -17.04 -7.72
C SER A 502 -43.29 -17.67 -6.91
N VAL A 503 -43.75 -16.97 -5.86
CA VAL A 503 -44.91 -17.39 -5.05
C VAL A 503 -46.24 -17.16 -5.77
N GLY A 504 -46.35 -16.07 -6.52
CA GLY A 504 -47.51 -15.66 -7.30
C GLY A 504 -47.31 -15.83 -8.80
N ALA A 505 -48.33 -15.46 -9.59
CA ALA A 505 -48.25 -15.47 -11.05
C ALA A 505 -47.15 -14.52 -11.55
N LYS A 506 -46.41 -14.96 -12.57
CA LYS A 506 -45.35 -14.18 -13.22
C LYS A 506 -45.72 -13.88 -14.66
N ILE A 507 -45.42 -12.65 -15.09
CA ILE A 507 -45.62 -12.17 -16.45
C ILE A 507 -44.24 -12.01 -17.08
N SER A 508 -44.01 -12.67 -18.21
CA SER A 508 -42.75 -12.64 -18.91
C SER A 508 -42.94 -12.98 -20.39
N ASN A 509 -42.27 -12.23 -21.28
CA ASN A 509 -42.19 -12.50 -22.71
C ASN A 509 -43.57 -12.73 -23.37
N GLY A 510 -44.54 -11.86 -23.06
CA GLY A 510 -45.89 -11.89 -23.64
C GLY A 510 -46.80 -12.97 -23.06
N LYS A 511 -46.39 -13.67 -22.00
CA LYS A 511 -47.14 -14.78 -21.38
C LYS A 511 -47.22 -14.60 -19.88
N ALA A 512 -48.30 -15.12 -19.30
CA ALA A 512 -48.40 -15.35 -17.86
C ALA A 512 -48.14 -16.82 -17.54
N LYS A 513 -47.49 -17.08 -16.41
CA LYS A 513 -47.31 -18.41 -15.84
C LYS A 513 -47.70 -18.38 -14.38
N LYS A 514 -48.27 -19.47 -13.90
CA LYS A 514 -48.54 -19.67 -12.48
C LYS A 514 -47.23 -19.67 -11.69
N GLY A 515 -47.32 -19.23 -10.43
CA GLY A 515 -46.23 -19.35 -9.46
C GLY A 515 -45.80 -20.82 -9.28
N ASP A 516 -44.51 -21.01 -9.06
CA ASP A 516 -43.81 -22.29 -9.08
C ASP A 516 -42.94 -22.55 -7.85
N TYR A 517 -43.08 -21.71 -6.81
CA TYR A 517 -42.45 -21.95 -5.52
C TYR A 517 -42.90 -23.27 -4.90
N THR A 518 -41.93 -24.06 -4.42
CA THR A 518 -42.12 -25.30 -3.67
C THR A 518 -41.22 -25.34 -2.43
N ALA A 519 -41.49 -26.29 -1.52
CA ALA A 519 -40.69 -26.47 -0.32
C ALA A 519 -39.20 -26.77 -0.60
N ASP A 520 -38.88 -27.36 -1.75
CA ASP A 520 -37.49 -27.65 -2.16
C ASP A 520 -36.68 -26.38 -2.42
N ASN A 521 -37.33 -25.24 -2.70
CA ASN A 521 -36.66 -23.96 -2.91
C ASN A 521 -36.15 -23.31 -1.60
N ASN A 522 -36.61 -23.76 -0.43
CA ASN A 522 -36.32 -23.13 0.87
C ASN A 522 -34.83 -22.99 1.16
N THR A 523 -34.02 -24.01 0.80
CA THR A 523 -32.57 -23.97 1.00
C THR A 523 -31.93 -22.85 0.20
N ARG A 524 -32.35 -22.68 -1.07
CA ARG A 524 -31.85 -21.63 -1.96
C ARG A 524 -32.25 -20.25 -1.43
N ILE A 525 -33.53 -20.05 -1.09
CA ILE A 525 -34.05 -18.78 -0.57
C ILE A 525 -33.36 -18.39 0.74
N SER A 526 -33.16 -19.36 1.65
CA SER A 526 -32.45 -19.14 2.91
C SER A 526 -31.00 -18.69 2.70
N LYS A 527 -30.31 -19.23 1.69
CA LYS A 527 -28.94 -18.80 1.33
C LYS A 527 -28.93 -17.36 0.83
N VAL A 528 -29.86 -16.99 -0.05
CA VAL A 528 -29.98 -15.63 -0.58
C VAL A 528 -30.32 -14.63 0.52
N LYS A 529 -31.23 -14.99 1.43
CA LYS A 529 -31.57 -14.14 2.58
C LYS A 529 -30.38 -13.91 3.50
N LYS A 530 -29.60 -14.95 3.80
CA LYS A 530 -28.36 -14.83 4.60
C LYS A 530 -27.33 -13.94 3.93
N GLU A 531 -27.21 -13.98 2.61
CA GLU A 531 -26.32 -13.12 1.83
C GLU A 531 -26.73 -11.65 1.90
N TYR A 532 -28.03 -11.35 1.77
CA TYR A 532 -28.52 -9.99 1.99
C TYR A 532 -28.25 -9.53 3.43
N GLU A 533 -28.58 -10.36 4.42
CA GLU A 533 -28.43 -10.03 5.83
C GLU A 533 -26.96 -9.85 6.25
N SER A 534 -26.01 -10.60 5.69
CA SER A 534 -24.59 -10.46 6.03
C SER A 534 -24.05 -9.09 5.66
N ILE A 535 -24.41 -8.58 4.48
CA ILE A 535 -24.03 -7.24 4.01
C ILE A 535 -24.82 -6.16 4.76
N ALA A 536 -26.13 -6.34 4.93
CA ALA A 536 -26.97 -5.38 5.65
C ALA A 536 -26.57 -5.22 7.13
N LYS A 537 -26.01 -6.27 7.74
CA LYS A 537 -25.49 -6.26 9.13
C LYS A 537 -24.00 -5.91 9.21
N GLU A 538 -23.29 -5.81 8.09
CA GLU A 538 -21.85 -5.52 8.07
C GLU A 538 -21.56 -4.16 8.70
N ILE A 539 -22.40 -3.16 8.40
CA ILE A 539 -22.37 -1.81 8.96
C ILE A 539 -23.83 -1.39 9.13
N THR A 540 -24.27 -1.14 10.37
CA THR A 540 -25.67 -0.74 10.64
C THR A 540 -25.82 0.71 11.08
N LYS A 541 -24.81 1.26 11.77
CA LYS A 541 -24.73 2.67 12.17
C LYS A 541 -23.28 3.12 12.20
N VAL A 542 -23.02 4.35 11.81
CA VAL A 542 -21.67 4.96 11.88
C VAL A 542 -21.18 5.04 13.32
N SER A 543 -22.09 5.36 14.26
CA SER A 543 -21.77 5.47 15.69
C SER A 543 -21.24 4.18 16.33
N ASP A 544 -21.46 3.03 15.71
CA ASP A 544 -20.94 1.75 16.20
C ASP A 544 -19.45 1.60 15.89
N TYR A 545 -18.94 2.30 14.88
CA TYR A 545 -17.55 2.24 14.44
C TYR A 545 -16.76 3.52 14.77
N ILE A 546 -17.45 4.65 14.97
CA ILE A 546 -16.86 5.95 15.26
C ILE A 546 -17.53 6.57 16.49
N ASP A 547 -16.73 6.84 17.53
CA ASP A 547 -17.13 7.60 18.70
C ASP A 547 -16.90 9.10 18.51
N PHE A 548 -17.89 9.80 17.97
CA PHE A 548 -17.83 11.25 17.82
C PHE A 548 -17.72 12.01 19.16
N SER A 549 -18.04 11.41 20.30
CA SER A 549 -17.86 12.05 21.61
C SER A 549 -16.39 12.16 22.02
N LYS A 550 -15.51 11.37 21.40
CA LYS A 550 -14.05 11.39 21.62
C LYS A 550 -13.31 12.33 20.68
N VAL A 551 -14.01 12.93 19.71
CA VAL A 551 -13.46 14.00 18.86
C VAL A 551 -13.48 15.29 19.68
N GLY A 552 -12.30 15.79 20.05
CA GLY A 552 -12.12 17.06 20.77
C GLY A 552 -12.49 18.28 19.93
N GLU A 553 -11.55 19.20 19.68
CA GLU A 553 -11.82 20.41 18.85
C GLU A 553 -12.06 20.11 17.36
N GLY A 554 -11.97 18.85 16.95
CA GLY A 554 -11.90 18.46 15.54
C GLY A 554 -10.50 18.71 14.98
N LYS A 555 -10.15 17.98 13.92
CA LYS A 555 -8.84 18.10 13.28
C LYS A 555 -9.04 18.29 11.79
N LYS A 556 -8.47 19.38 11.26
CA LYS A 556 -8.52 19.75 9.85
C LYS A 556 -7.10 20.04 9.38
N ASN A 557 -6.47 19.06 8.76
CA ASN A 557 -5.19 19.22 8.06
C ASN A 557 -5.46 19.07 6.57
N ILE A 558 -5.41 20.20 5.85
CA ILE A 558 -5.59 20.24 4.40
C ILE A 558 -4.34 20.88 3.82
N ILE A 559 -3.64 20.14 2.96
CA ILE A 559 -2.36 20.56 2.40
C ILE A 559 -2.45 20.50 0.88
N ASP A 560 -2.28 21.65 0.23
CA ASP A 560 -2.16 21.70 -1.22
C ASP A 560 -0.75 21.31 -1.64
N THR A 561 -0.63 20.21 -2.38
CA THR A 561 0.62 19.81 -3.02
C THR A 561 0.72 20.40 -4.43
N ASN A 562 1.78 20.06 -5.15
CA ASN A 562 1.94 20.47 -6.55
C ASN A 562 0.87 19.85 -7.47
N SER A 563 0.33 18.66 -7.14
CA SER A 563 -0.59 17.92 -8.02
C SER A 563 -2.03 17.79 -7.50
N GLU A 564 -2.24 17.81 -6.18
CA GLU A 564 -3.53 17.53 -5.54
C GLU A 564 -3.59 18.08 -4.11
N THR A 565 -4.73 17.93 -3.45
CA THR A 565 -4.92 18.30 -2.04
C THR A 565 -4.96 17.08 -1.14
N GLU A 566 -4.04 16.98 -0.18
CA GLU A 566 -4.10 15.98 0.90
C GLU A 566 -5.09 16.45 1.97
N VAL A 567 -6.00 15.57 2.37
CA VAL A 567 -7.10 15.87 3.29
C VAL A 567 -7.11 14.90 4.46
N PHE A 568 -6.95 15.45 5.66
CA PHE A 568 -7.33 14.76 6.90
C PHE A 568 -8.32 15.63 7.67
N TYR A 569 -9.59 15.24 7.65
CA TYR A 569 -10.68 15.95 8.28
C TYR A 569 -11.47 15.05 9.22
N VAL A 570 -11.51 15.40 10.51
CA VAL A 570 -12.31 14.71 11.53
C VAL A 570 -13.06 15.73 12.38
N SER A 571 -14.39 15.65 12.44
CA SER A 571 -15.20 16.63 13.19
C SER A 571 -16.45 16.04 13.85
N SER A 572 -16.70 16.40 15.11
CA SER A 572 -17.94 16.09 15.85
C SER A 572 -19.04 17.14 15.65
N SER A 573 -18.77 18.19 14.88
CA SER A 573 -19.74 19.24 14.57
C SER A 573 -20.90 18.71 13.74
N LEU A 574 -22.13 19.11 14.08
CA LEU A 574 -23.33 18.88 13.28
C LEU A 574 -23.45 19.85 12.09
N ARG A 575 -22.58 20.87 12.01
CA ARG A 575 -22.62 21.82 10.90
C ARG A 575 -22.26 21.11 9.59
N PRO A 576 -23.07 21.26 8.53
CA PRO A 576 -22.74 20.69 7.23
C PRO A 576 -21.43 21.23 6.68
N ILE A 577 -20.70 20.41 5.95
CA ILE A 577 -19.49 20.80 5.21
C ILE A 577 -19.69 20.63 3.72
N THR A 578 -19.01 21.45 2.92
CA THR A 578 -18.92 21.30 1.47
C THR A 578 -17.52 20.85 1.06
N ILE A 579 -17.44 19.87 0.15
CA ILE A 579 -16.24 19.50 -0.59
C ILE A 579 -16.39 20.12 -1.99
N SER A 580 -15.45 20.99 -2.40
CA SER A 580 -15.53 21.66 -3.70
C SER A 580 -14.17 22.03 -4.28
N SER A 581 -14.09 22.16 -5.60
CA SER A 581 -12.94 22.72 -6.31
C SER A 581 -12.84 24.25 -6.23
N SER A 582 -13.95 24.92 -5.90
CA SER A 582 -14.04 26.39 -5.85
C SER A 582 -13.68 26.96 -4.48
N ASN A 583 -13.33 28.24 -4.43
CA ASN A 583 -13.14 28.94 -3.16
C ASN A 583 -14.44 28.93 -2.34
N ILE A 584 -14.34 28.38 -1.15
CA ILE A 584 -15.43 28.14 -0.21
C ILE A 584 -14.99 28.60 1.18
N GLY A 585 -15.96 28.98 2.03
CA GLY A 585 -15.68 29.51 3.36
C GLY A 585 -14.85 28.57 4.23
N ALA A 586 -14.21 29.11 5.27
CA ALA A 586 -13.17 28.44 6.07
C ALA A 586 -13.54 27.08 6.68
N ASN A 587 -14.84 26.76 6.87
CA ASN A 587 -15.31 25.49 7.42
C ASN A 587 -15.46 24.36 6.38
N ASN A 588 -15.12 24.61 5.11
CA ASN A 588 -15.29 23.66 4.02
C ASN A 588 -13.94 23.09 3.53
N ILE A 589 -13.99 22.06 2.69
CA ILE A 589 -12.83 21.36 2.12
C ILE A 589 -12.67 21.78 0.66
N ARG A 590 -11.68 22.63 0.39
CA ARG A 590 -11.33 23.05 -0.97
C ARG A 590 -10.30 22.08 -1.54
N LEU A 591 -10.58 21.50 -2.71
CA LEU A 591 -9.65 20.66 -3.45
C LEU A 591 -9.04 21.44 -4.61
N LYS A 592 -7.72 21.65 -4.59
CA LYS A 592 -6.99 22.35 -5.65
C LYS A 592 -7.17 21.63 -6.98
N GLY A 593 -7.74 22.33 -7.96
CA GLY A 593 -8.04 21.76 -9.27
C GLY A 593 -9.08 20.64 -9.24
N GLY A 594 -9.85 20.52 -8.14
CA GLY A 594 -10.80 19.43 -7.93
C GLY A 594 -10.18 18.11 -7.49
N LYS A 595 -8.86 18.02 -7.31
CA LYS A 595 -8.16 16.77 -6.99
C LYS A 595 -7.80 16.69 -5.51
N GLY A 596 -8.06 15.57 -4.87
CA GLY A 596 -7.56 15.35 -3.52
C GLY A 596 -7.52 13.89 -3.09
N SER A 597 -6.82 13.65 -1.98
CA SER A 597 -6.67 12.32 -1.40
C SER A 597 -6.73 12.36 0.13
N GLY A 598 -7.20 11.29 0.76
CA GLY A 598 -7.15 11.13 2.22
C GLY A 598 -8.46 10.73 2.89
N ILE A 599 -8.75 11.27 4.08
CA ILE A 599 -9.83 10.80 4.96
C ILE A 599 -10.69 11.97 5.43
N ILE A 600 -12.01 11.82 5.29
CA ILE A 600 -13.03 12.76 5.74
C ILE A 600 -14.03 12.02 6.62
N ILE A 601 -14.09 12.35 7.91
CA ILE A 601 -15.00 11.76 8.90
C ILE A 601 -15.72 12.89 9.62
N THR A 602 -17.05 12.96 9.56
CA THR A 602 -17.77 14.04 10.25
C THR A 602 -19.13 13.62 10.79
N LYS A 603 -19.59 14.28 11.84
CA LYS A 603 -20.95 14.08 12.36
C LYS A 603 -22.02 14.82 11.54
N GLY A 604 -21.65 15.93 10.89
CA GLY A 604 -22.55 16.76 10.11
C GLY A 604 -22.72 16.27 8.67
N ASP A 605 -23.74 16.78 7.99
CA ASP A 605 -24.00 16.47 6.58
C ASP A 605 -22.83 16.90 5.66
N ILE A 606 -22.64 16.20 4.55
CA ILE A 606 -21.62 16.51 3.55
C ILE A 606 -22.31 16.89 2.23
N GLU A 607 -21.90 18.00 1.64
CA GLU A 607 -22.24 18.38 0.27
C GLU A 607 -21.00 18.26 -0.63
N ILE A 608 -21.12 17.66 -1.82
CA ILE A 608 -20.04 17.56 -2.80
C ILE A 608 -20.42 18.30 -4.08
N LYS A 609 -19.59 19.26 -4.50
CA LYS A 609 -19.88 20.23 -5.57
C LYS A 609 -18.71 20.43 -6.54
N GLY A 610 -19.05 20.70 -7.79
CA GLY A 610 -18.11 20.92 -8.89
C GLY A 610 -17.50 19.61 -9.40
N ASP A 611 -16.48 19.74 -10.26
CA ASP A 611 -15.67 18.62 -10.71
C ASP A 611 -14.70 18.21 -9.59
N ILE A 612 -14.81 16.97 -9.13
CA ILE A 612 -14.08 16.39 -8.01
C ILE A 612 -13.51 15.04 -8.42
N ASP A 613 -12.24 14.83 -8.10
CA ASP A 613 -11.52 13.57 -8.21
C ASP A 613 -10.87 13.32 -6.85
N PHE A 614 -11.49 12.45 -6.04
CA PHE A 614 -11.09 12.22 -4.65
C PHE A 614 -10.73 10.76 -4.41
N GLN A 615 -9.49 10.52 -4.01
CA GLN A 615 -9.01 9.18 -3.64
C GLN A 615 -8.96 9.01 -2.13
N GLY A 616 -9.86 8.21 -1.56
CA GLY A 616 -9.85 7.92 -0.14
C GLY A 616 -11.20 7.53 0.43
N LEU A 617 -11.49 8.03 1.63
CA LEU A 617 -12.61 7.63 2.46
C LEU A 617 -13.45 8.83 2.90
N ILE A 618 -14.77 8.75 2.71
CA ILE A 618 -15.74 9.73 3.18
C ILE A 618 -16.78 9.06 4.08
N ILE A 619 -16.86 9.47 5.36
CA ILE A 619 -17.82 8.96 6.33
C ILE A 619 -18.57 10.11 7.00
N THR A 620 -19.90 9.99 7.10
CA THR A 620 -20.72 10.91 7.88
C THR A 620 -21.83 10.24 8.70
N ASP A 621 -22.10 10.76 9.89
CA ASP A 621 -23.30 10.46 10.72
C ASP A 621 -24.58 11.13 10.15
N GLY A 622 -24.41 11.97 9.12
CA GLY A 622 -25.45 12.71 8.44
C GLY A 622 -25.74 12.20 7.03
N ASN A 623 -26.24 13.10 6.19
CA ASN A 623 -26.50 12.85 4.78
C ASN A 623 -25.27 13.17 3.92
N ILE A 624 -25.15 12.50 2.77
CA ILE A 624 -24.25 12.95 1.69
C ILE A 624 -25.10 13.46 0.54
N THR A 625 -24.87 14.70 0.11
CA THR A 625 -25.58 15.31 -1.02
C THR A 625 -24.61 15.62 -2.16
N ILE A 626 -24.80 14.99 -3.32
CA ILE A 626 -24.08 15.32 -4.54
C ILE A 626 -24.89 16.39 -5.29
N LYS A 627 -24.30 17.55 -5.52
CA LYS A 627 -24.96 18.69 -6.16
C LYS A 627 -24.31 19.00 -7.50
N ASP A 628 -25.01 19.76 -8.34
CA ASP A 628 -24.55 20.28 -9.64
C ASP A 628 -24.10 19.23 -10.67
N SER A 629 -23.84 19.69 -11.90
CA SER A 629 -23.56 18.84 -13.06
C SER A 629 -22.09 18.42 -13.20
N GLY A 630 -21.19 18.91 -12.34
CA GLY A 630 -19.78 18.52 -12.35
C GLY A 630 -19.62 17.04 -12.04
N ASN A 631 -18.55 16.41 -12.53
CA ASN A 631 -18.28 15.00 -12.30
C ASN A 631 -17.64 14.77 -10.93
N LYS A 632 -18.18 13.87 -10.10
CA LYS A 632 -17.60 13.49 -8.81
C LYS A 632 -17.09 12.07 -8.95
N HIS A 633 -15.78 11.91 -9.10
CA HIS A 633 -15.09 10.65 -9.16
C HIS A 633 -14.48 10.36 -7.78
N ILE A 634 -14.92 9.27 -7.13
CA ILE A 634 -14.48 8.87 -5.79
C ILE A 634 -13.83 7.49 -5.87
N VAL A 635 -12.56 7.37 -5.48
CA VAL A 635 -11.78 6.14 -5.58
C VAL A 635 -11.36 5.66 -4.20
N TYR A 636 -11.70 4.43 -3.85
CA TYR A 636 -11.17 3.77 -2.66
C TYR A 636 -9.91 2.97 -2.99
N ASP A 637 -8.82 3.28 -2.31
CA ASP A 637 -7.61 2.45 -2.29
C ASP A 637 -7.29 1.99 -0.87
N SER A 638 -7.26 0.67 -0.68
CA SER A 638 -7.04 0.07 0.63
C SER A 638 -5.69 0.41 1.24
N LYS A 639 -4.62 0.48 0.42
CA LYS A 639 -3.28 0.79 0.92
C LYS A 639 -3.21 2.24 1.37
N ASP A 640 -3.75 3.15 0.57
CA ASP A 640 -3.68 4.59 0.86
C ASP A 640 -4.55 4.98 2.05
N VAL A 641 -5.76 4.43 2.15
CA VAL A 641 -6.62 4.68 3.32
C VAL A 641 -5.96 4.13 4.58
N LYS A 642 -5.44 2.90 4.56
CA LYS A 642 -4.72 2.30 5.69
C LYS A 642 -3.51 3.13 6.12
N TYR A 643 -2.69 3.58 5.16
CA TYR A 643 -1.56 4.46 5.44
C TYR A 643 -2.00 5.78 6.08
N ASN A 644 -3.02 6.44 5.52
CA ASN A 644 -3.56 7.71 6.05
C ASN A 644 -4.16 7.55 7.46
N VAL A 645 -4.82 6.43 7.75
CA VAL A 645 -5.30 6.08 9.09
C VAL A 645 -4.12 5.87 10.03
N ALA A 646 -3.13 5.08 9.64
CA ALA A 646 -1.96 4.76 10.46
C ALA A 646 -1.14 6.02 10.81
N LYS A 647 -0.86 6.88 9.82
CA LYS A 647 -0.18 8.18 10.00
C LYS A 647 -0.87 9.08 11.01
N ASN A 648 -2.20 8.99 11.13
CA ASN A 648 -3.01 9.80 12.04
C ASN A 648 -3.56 9.00 13.24
N TYR A 649 -3.07 7.78 13.47
CA TYR A 649 -3.70 6.85 14.41
C TYR A 649 -3.66 7.35 15.85
N ASN A 650 -2.64 8.09 16.26
CA ASN A 650 -2.59 8.70 17.59
C ASN A 650 -3.80 9.60 17.88
N TYR A 651 -4.31 10.30 16.85
CA TYR A 651 -5.52 11.11 16.98
C TYR A 651 -6.79 10.27 16.85
N LEU A 652 -6.80 9.29 15.94
CA LEU A 652 -7.94 8.41 15.71
C LEU A 652 -8.14 7.36 16.81
N LYS A 653 -7.13 7.13 17.65
CA LYS A 653 -7.15 6.18 18.76
C LYS A 653 -8.23 6.57 19.77
N GLY A 654 -9.18 5.68 19.99
CA GLY A 654 -10.34 5.93 20.84
C GLY A 654 -11.51 6.63 20.13
N ILE A 655 -11.29 7.26 18.98
CA ILE A 655 -12.38 7.68 18.07
C ILE A 655 -12.87 6.46 17.29
N LEU A 656 -11.96 5.63 16.76
CA LEU A 656 -12.32 4.37 16.12
C LEU A 656 -12.67 3.32 17.17
N LYS A 657 -13.86 2.71 17.05
CA LYS A 657 -14.35 1.63 17.92
C LYS A 657 -13.94 0.25 17.38
N ASN A 658 -13.75 -0.69 18.32
CA ASN A 658 -13.42 -2.08 18.04
C ASN A 658 -14.68 -2.88 17.70
N ASN A 659 -14.80 -3.37 16.46
CA ASN A 659 -15.97 -4.16 16.04
C ASN A 659 -15.64 -5.59 15.55
N ASP A 660 -14.37 -5.97 15.46
CA ASP A 660 -13.97 -7.36 15.18
C ASP A 660 -13.00 -7.88 16.24
N ASN A 661 -13.27 -9.09 16.74
CA ASN A 661 -12.53 -9.76 17.81
C ASN A 661 -11.00 -9.72 17.59
N ASN A 662 -10.28 -8.86 18.31
CA ASN A 662 -8.82 -8.86 18.50
C ASN A 662 -7.90 -8.84 17.25
N TYR A 663 -8.41 -8.57 16.05
CA TYR A 663 -7.57 -8.49 14.85
C TYR A 663 -6.98 -7.09 14.68
N THR A 664 -5.66 -7.01 14.84
CA THR A 664 -4.87 -5.80 14.55
C THR A 664 -3.98 -6.03 13.34
N GLU A 665 -3.81 -4.99 12.51
CA GLU A 665 -2.86 -4.99 11.41
C GLU A 665 -1.68 -4.08 11.76
N LYS A 666 -0.46 -4.49 11.42
CA LYS A 666 0.73 -3.66 11.58
C LYS A 666 1.02 -2.97 10.26
N ILE A 667 1.01 -1.64 10.27
CA ILE A 667 1.25 -0.81 9.09
C ILE A 667 2.55 -0.05 9.32
N GLU A 668 3.47 -0.16 8.36
CA GLU A 668 4.71 0.61 8.35
C GLU A 668 4.39 2.06 7.95
N VAL A 669 4.63 3.02 8.86
CA VAL A 669 4.42 4.45 8.57
C VAL A 669 5.72 5.20 8.37
N ASP A 670 6.81 4.71 8.95
CA ASP A 670 8.14 5.32 8.86
C ASP A 670 9.22 4.25 8.93
N ALA A 671 10.33 4.48 8.25
CA ALA A 671 11.51 3.62 8.29
C ALA A 671 12.77 4.47 8.17
N SER A 672 13.65 4.34 9.16
CA SER A 672 14.94 5.00 9.18
C SER A 672 16.07 4.01 9.36
N TYR A 673 17.24 4.35 8.82
CA TYR A 673 18.46 3.54 8.94
C TYR A 673 19.45 4.23 9.85
N VAL A 674 19.87 3.54 10.91
CA VAL A 674 20.86 4.04 11.87
C VAL A 674 22.08 3.14 11.83
N ILE A 675 23.28 3.74 11.85
CA ILE A 675 24.54 3.01 12.03
C ILE A 675 24.77 2.86 13.54
N ASP A 676 25.02 1.63 14.00
CA ASP A 676 25.51 1.40 15.36
C ASP A 676 26.92 1.99 15.47
N GLU A 677 27.12 2.92 16.40
CA GLU A 677 28.40 3.62 16.58
C GLU A 677 29.53 2.70 17.06
N ASN A 678 29.23 1.44 17.41
CA ASN A 678 30.22 0.42 17.71
C ASN A 678 30.91 -0.10 16.45
N ILE A 679 31.87 0.69 15.95
CA ILE A 679 32.80 0.28 14.88
C ILE A 679 33.50 -1.01 15.32
N LYS A 680 33.23 -2.13 14.66
CA LYS A 680 34.09 -3.31 14.74
C LYS A 680 35.40 -2.96 14.04
N ASN A 681 36.43 -2.65 14.83
CA ASN A 681 37.78 -2.45 14.32
C ASN A 681 38.25 -3.72 13.59
N ASN A 682 38.22 -3.69 12.25
CA ASN A 682 39.00 -4.63 11.45
C ASN A 682 40.46 -4.43 11.86
N THR A 683 41.06 -5.45 12.46
CA THR A 683 42.42 -5.35 12.99
C THR A 683 43.40 -5.09 11.84
N ARG A 684 44.29 -4.10 12.03
CA ARG A 684 45.35 -3.69 11.11
C ARG A 684 46.12 -4.86 10.48
N ASP A 685 46.32 -5.93 11.26
CA ASP A 685 47.04 -7.14 10.86
C ASP A 685 46.36 -7.96 9.75
N SER A 686 45.05 -7.74 9.51
CA SER A 686 44.28 -8.45 8.47
C SER A 686 44.25 -7.74 7.11
N LEU A 687 44.54 -6.43 7.07
CA LEU A 687 44.40 -5.59 5.87
C LEU A 687 45.74 -5.22 5.23
N VAL A 688 46.84 -5.23 5.98
CA VAL A 688 48.18 -4.94 5.45
C VAL A 688 49.06 -6.17 5.64
N THR A 689 49.53 -6.75 4.53
CA THR A 689 50.43 -7.91 4.53
C THR A 689 51.75 -7.57 3.86
N THR A 690 52.86 -8.08 4.38
CA THR A 690 54.21 -7.87 3.85
C THR A 690 54.76 -9.16 3.25
N SER A 691 55.47 -9.06 2.14
CA SER A 691 56.01 -10.21 1.41
C SER A 691 57.25 -9.83 0.59
N ASN A 692 57.97 -10.82 0.08
CA ASN A 692 59.09 -10.64 -0.85
C ASN A 692 60.19 -9.71 -0.30
N TRP A 693 60.47 -9.81 1.00
CA TRP A 693 61.56 -9.08 1.64
C TRP A 693 62.91 -9.48 1.01
N LYS A 694 63.72 -8.49 0.65
CA LYS A 694 65.04 -8.71 0.07
C LYS A 694 66.03 -7.60 0.41
N ILE A 695 67.30 -7.98 0.47
CA ILE A 695 68.42 -7.04 0.52
C ILE A 695 68.69 -6.54 -0.90
N ILE A 696 68.82 -5.22 -1.06
CA ILE A 696 69.20 -4.58 -2.32
C ILE A 696 70.69 -4.29 -2.27
N LYS A 697 71.41 -4.69 -3.33
CA LYS A 697 72.85 -4.42 -3.47
C LYS A 697 73.12 -2.97 -3.87
#